data_AF-A0A1T2KVU6-F1
#
_entry.id   AF-A0A1T2KVU6-F1
#
_cell.length_a   1.000
_cell.length_b   1.000
_cell.length_c   1.000
_cell.angle_alpha   90.00
_cell.angle_beta   90.00
_cell.angle_gamma   90.00
#
_symmetry.space_group_name_H-M   'P 1'
#
loop_
_entity.id
_entity.type
_entity.pdbx_description
1 polymer ?
#
loop_
_entity_poly.entity_id
_entity_poly.type
_entity_poly.pdbx_seq_one_letter_code
_entity_poly.pdbx_strand_id
1 'polypeptide(L)'
;MKVEPNNNYTLSVLSYLLHIAIGVVGISLLYSVKLGFENTAYYLCVYFLVFTSIELIRLLLPVAIFRVTFILPYMMFIILWTLVIALHSDNRDAYGPVTGDTVKAIYQSNWREMGEYLYLYTSISNEVYLATWLGGMLASFLWVALGSLKKSSIKGRVAFLVAASSMFFVGLTQLKSEVSLIYSEAKTYGETLERFQNSRQSIDSLPWVSSVSSDFQGNLIVVIGESTTRHHMGIYNYARDTTPALNDRADELAIFKDAIATHSHTTESLSDALALNSRTDRKEIHEIPDVINLLQSAGFHVTWLSNQNAVGIWDNTVSAMARETDYVKFHDAASGKTFKRTSYDMSMIHTLDRLLDGNKSVSKKVVFMHMMSTHFPYCTIIPSEFEDLTGETFSVPMDAAYLGSIFSRGGEQGLSLDQLTRRIALINCYDSAVKYVDSFLDTLLGRLEMSDEPTAVVYIADHGEAPLLGTGHESRMHSHFHVEIPFVVWSNLAFKRKHVDIWNRIKEAVDRPISLIDFSFGLLDIVDVNGVPGLSSRSFFSPGYEDFDRTTLHEKVHYDGFCSESDNIERTRANLLAFSKIDREKNRFKIWAHRVNSHGSLLEAKDAFGGVELDIVFDEKKERFFVYHPPADNHGLTLENYLKQDKEGLGYWLDWKNPSEKNMARAIKRLEGLNSEFQFKGRALVETQQGFQDTGKLTKNNWKSSFYLPTKKLLVLLSDGNEAQIDSVADEVVKLIEKHAYNAISFDVRLYPFYEKWLKDYVQNNEMDVYVWDQSLRIDAEDAIDRISVYMDDDTIDIFLVNFPSPFDL
;
A
#
# COMPACT_ATOMS: atom_id res chain seq x y z
N MET A 1 48.95 67.19 12.48
CA MET A 1 48.19 66.49 11.43
C MET A 1 46.77 66.29 11.94
N LYS A 2 45.78 66.88 11.28
CA LYS A 2 44.37 66.60 11.53
C LYS A 2 44.13 65.13 11.17
N VAL A 3 43.76 64.31 12.14
CA VAL A 3 43.18 62.98 11.86
C VAL A 3 41.74 63.25 11.43
N GLU A 4 41.46 63.16 10.14
CA GLU A 4 40.08 63.05 9.69
C GLU A 4 39.48 61.77 10.28
N PRO A 5 38.27 61.81 10.87
CA PRO A 5 37.58 60.59 11.23
C PRO A 5 37.31 59.85 9.93
N ASN A 6 37.79 58.62 9.83
CA ASN A 6 37.51 57.75 8.69
C ASN A 6 36.04 57.33 8.77
N ASN A 7 35.13 58.24 8.38
CA ASN A 7 33.67 58.11 8.43
C ASN A 7 33.19 56.78 7.81
N ASN A 8 33.96 56.23 6.87
CA ASN A 8 33.70 54.95 6.22
C ASN A 8 33.71 53.77 7.19
N TYR A 9 34.54 53.77 8.25
CA TYR A 9 34.58 52.65 9.19
C TYR A 9 33.34 52.66 10.11
N THR A 10 32.97 53.83 10.62
CA THR A 10 31.79 54.02 11.47
C THR A 10 30.50 53.72 10.70
N LEU A 11 30.38 54.18 9.45
CA LEU A 11 29.28 53.83 8.55
C LEU A 11 29.22 52.33 8.24
N SER A 12 30.36 51.66 8.11
CA SER A 12 30.44 50.22 7.87
C SER A 12 29.98 49.40 9.07
N VAL A 13 30.37 49.80 10.29
CA VAL A 13 29.93 49.16 11.53
C VAL A 13 28.43 49.39 11.76
N LEU A 14 27.93 50.59 11.50
CA LEU A 14 26.50 50.89 11.56
C LEU A 14 25.69 50.09 10.54
N SER A 15 26.18 49.95 9.30
CA SER A 15 25.56 49.11 8.27
C SER A 15 25.54 47.63 8.69
N TYR A 16 26.62 47.12 9.28
CA TYR A 16 26.71 45.74 9.77
C TYR A 16 25.75 45.47 10.93
N LEU A 17 25.67 46.39 11.91
CA LEU A 17 24.72 46.31 13.01
C LEU A 17 23.28 46.39 12.52
N LEU A 18 23.02 47.20 11.49
CA LEU A 18 21.70 47.27 10.85
C LEU A 18 21.34 45.97 10.12
N HIS A 19 22.30 45.27 9.49
CA HIS A 19 22.07 43.94 8.90
C HIS A 19 21.73 42.90 9.95
N ILE A 20 22.47 42.88 11.05
CA ILE A 20 22.20 41.95 12.15
C ILE A 20 20.83 42.27 12.75
N ALA A 21 20.51 43.55 12.98
CA ALA A 21 19.21 43.94 13.51
C ALA A 21 18.05 43.56 12.57
N ILE A 22 18.16 43.84 11.26
CA ILE A 22 17.14 43.47 10.27
C ILE A 22 17.04 41.95 10.10
N GLY A 23 18.18 41.25 10.11
CA GLY A 23 18.22 39.78 10.06
C GLY A 23 17.58 39.14 11.29
N VAL A 24 17.89 39.64 12.49
CA VAL A 24 17.28 39.19 13.75
C VAL A 24 15.79 39.49 13.77
N VAL A 25 15.36 40.67 13.32
CA VAL A 25 13.92 41.02 13.24
C VAL A 25 13.20 40.16 12.20
N GLY A 26 13.80 39.92 11.02
CA GLY A 26 13.25 39.03 10.00
C GLY A 26 13.13 37.58 10.47
N ILE A 27 14.16 37.06 11.13
CA ILE A 27 14.14 35.72 11.76
C ILE A 27 13.11 35.67 12.89
N SER A 28 13.01 36.71 13.72
CA SER A 28 12.04 36.77 14.82
C SER A 28 10.59 36.85 14.31
N LEU A 29 10.35 37.55 13.20
CA LEU A 29 9.06 37.62 12.52
C LEU A 29 8.68 36.30 11.86
N LEU A 30 9.66 35.58 11.29
CA LEU A 30 9.48 34.22 10.77
C LEU A 30 9.22 33.20 11.90
N TYR A 31 9.84 33.38 13.07
CA TYR A 31 9.61 32.55 14.26
C TYR A 31 8.25 32.82 14.91
N SER A 32 7.69 34.02 14.76
CA SER A 32 6.33 34.34 15.16
C SER A 32 5.36 33.88 14.08
N VAL A 33 4.91 32.63 14.15
CA VAL A 33 3.98 31.90 13.24
C VAL A 33 2.63 32.64 12.93
N LYS A 34 2.42 33.86 13.45
CA LYS A 34 1.17 34.64 13.35
C LYS A 34 1.01 35.48 12.09
N LEU A 35 2.01 35.60 11.22
CA LEU A 35 1.90 36.41 10.00
C LEU A 35 1.50 35.54 8.81
N GLY A 36 0.34 35.83 8.20
CA GLY A 36 -0.14 35.13 7.00
C GLY A 36 0.82 35.24 5.80
N PHE A 37 0.67 34.36 4.81
CA PHE A 37 1.54 34.24 3.63
C PHE A 37 1.84 35.57 2.93
N GLU A 38 0.84 36.44 2.74
CA GLU A 38 1.05 37.75 2.09
C GLU A 38 2.03 38.62 2.86
N ASN A 39 2.00 38.57 4.19
CA ASN A 39 2.94 39.30 5.03
C ASN A 39 4.32 38.67 4.99
N THR A 40 4.44 37.34 5.04
CA THR A 40 5.73 36.63 4.99
C THR A 40 6.43 36.81 3.63
N ALA A 41 5.70 36.68 2.52
CA ALA A 41 6.20 36.95 1.18
C ALA A 41 6.56 38.43 1.01
N TYR A 42 5.74 39.35 1.53
CA TYR A 42 6.06 40.77 1.57
C TYR A 42 7.35 41.05 2.36
N TYR A 43 7.55 40.44 3.53
CA TYR A 43 8.76 40.60 4.32
C TYR A 43 9.99 39.97 3.67
N LEU A 44 9.87 38.82 2.98
CA LEU A 44 10.96 38.25 2.19
C LEU A 44 11.31 39.13 0.98
N CYS A 45 10.30 39.70 0.30
CA CYS A 45 10.52 40.66 -0.77
C CYS A 45 11.16 41.96 -0.27
N VAL A 46 10.71 42.49 0.87
CA VAL A 46 11.31 43.67 1.52
C VAL A 46 12.73 43.37 1.96
N TYR A 47 12.98 42.20 2.57
CA TYR A 47 14.32 41.76 2.95
C TYR A 47 15.24 41.65 1.73
N PHE A 48 14.77 41.05 0.64
CA PHE A 48 15.52 40.93 -0.61
C PHE A 48 15.75 42.28 -1.30
N LEU A 49 14.76 43.19 -1.29
CA LEU A 49 14.89 44.55 -1.82
C LEU A 49 15.88 45.39 -0.99
N VAL A 50 15.79 45.32 0.33
CA VAL A 50 16.73 46.00 1.24
C VAL A 50 18.13 45.42 1.07
N PHE A 51 18.26 44.10 0.97
CA PHE A 51 19.54 43.42 0.73
C PHE A 51 20.15 43.82 -0.62
N THR A 52 19.40 43.73 -1.72
CA THR A 52 19.87 44.13 -3.07
C THR A 52 20.23 45.61 -3.13
N SER A 53 19.47 46.48 -2.46
CA SER A 53 19.78 47.91 -2.35
C SER A 53 21.09 48.17 -1.60
N ILE A 54 21.36 47.42 -0.54
CA ILE A 54 22.63 47.52 0.20
C ILE A 54 23.78 46.93 -0.62
N GLU A 55 23.59 45.83 -1.34
CA GLU A 55 24.61 45.28 -2.26
C GLU A 55 24.96 46.25 -3.40
N LEU A 56 23.97 46.99 -3.92
CA LEU A 56 24.18 48.10 -4.86
C LEU A 56 25.02 49.22 -4.26
N ILE A 57 24.81 49.57 -2.98
CA ILE A 57 25.64 50.54 -2.24
C ILE A 57 27.06 49.99 -1.98
N ARG A 58 27.21 48.67 -1.74
CA ARG A 58 28.49 47.99 -1.56
C ARG A 58 29.34 47.93 -2.83
N LEU A 59 28.73 47.80 -4.02
CA LEU A 59 29.41 47.90 -5.32
C LEU A 59 30.11 49.26 -5.54
N LEU A 60 29.74 50.28 -4.76
CA LEU A 60 30.34 51.62 -4.78
C LEU A 60 31.45 51.82 -3.73
N LEU A 61 31.68 50.86 -2.81
CA LEU A 61 32.63 50.98 -1.70
C LEU A 61 33.75 49.90 -1.76
N PRO A 62 35.04 50.27 -1.81
CA PRO A 62 36.14 49.34 -2.09
C PRO A 62 36.75 48.73 -0.82
N VAL A 63 36.11 47.73 -0.20
CA VAL A 63 36.69 47.06 0.99
C VAL A 63 36.66 45.53 0.89
N ALA A 64 37.82 44.89 1.11
CA ALA A 64 38.06 43.45 0.90
C ALA A 64 37.52 42.52 2.01
N ILE A 65 37.07 43.06 3.14
CA ILE A 65 36.57 42.28 4.31
C ILE A 65 35.21 41.59 4.03
N PHE A 66 34.52 41.91 2.94
CA PHE A 66 33.15 41.46 2.63
C PHE A 66 33.02 40.11 1.89
N ARG A 67 34.11 39.36 1.64
CA ARG A 67 34.06 38.09 0.89
C ARG A 67 33.35 36.95 1.62
N VAL A 68 33.36 36.94 2.97
CA VAL A 68 32.74 35.87 3.78
C VAL A 68 31.24 36.11 4.00
N THR A 69 30.79 37.36 3.99
CA THR A 69 29.37 37.74 4.19
C THR A 69 28.49 37.49 2.95
N PHE A 70 29.09 37.26 1.79
CA PHE A 70 28.36 36.91 0.55
C PHE A 70 28.00 35.42 0.50
N ILE A 71 28.78 34.57 1.18
CA ILE A 71 28.67 33.11 1.11
C ILE A 71 27.37 32.63 1.76
N LEU A 72 27.03 33.11 2.96
CA LEU A 72 25.86 32.67 3.72
C LEU A 72 24.51 32.99 3.04
N PRO A 73 24.21 34.23 2.59
CA PRO A 73 22.97 34.54 1.88
C PRO A 73 22.88 33.88 0.51
N TYR A 74 24.01 33.75 -0.20
CA TYR A 74 24.07 33.06 -1.48
C TYR A 74 23.81 31.55 -1.31
N MET A 75 24.37 30.93 -0.27
CA MET A 75 24.05 29.55 0.13
C MET A 75 22.58 29.40 0.50
N MET A 76 21.98 30.38 1.19
CA MET A 76 20.56 30.34 1.55
C MET A 76 19.66 30.46 0.31
N PHE A 77 20.02 31.31 -0.65
CA PHE A 77 19.34 31.41 -1.95
C PHE A 77 19.50 30.11 -2.77
N ILE A 78 20.68 29.48 -2.74
CA ILE A 78 20.92 28.16 -3.35
C ILE A 78 19.98 27.11 -2.76
N ILE A 79 19.95 27.01 -1.43
CA ILE A 79 19.12 26.03 -0.73
C ILE A 79 17.65 26.23 -1.11
N LEU A 80 17.16 27.47 -1.09
CA LEU A 80 15.78 27.79 -1.44
C LEU A 80 15.46 27.48 -2.92
N TRP A 81 16.34 27.81 -3.87
CA TRP A 81 16.10 27.54 -5.29
C TRP A 81 16.25 26.06 -5.68
N THR A 82 17.14 25.32 -5.03
CA THR A 82 17.23 23.86 -5.20
C THR A 82 15.95 23.18 -4.72
N LEU A 83 15.37 23.64 -3.61
CA LEU A 83 14.06 23.21 -3.14
C LEU A 83 12.95 23.49 -4.16
N VAL A 84 12.99 24.65 -4.82
CA VAL A 84 12.02 25.03 -5.87
C VAL A 84 12.11 24.14 -7.09
N ILE A 85 13.31 23.85 -7.59
CA ILE A 85 13.49 22.99 -8.76
C ILE A 85 13.08 21.55 -8.42
N ALA A 86 13.47 21.03 -7.24
CA ALA A 86 13.06 19.71 -6.78
C ALA A 86 11.52 19.55 -6.69
N LEU A 87 10.82 20.62 -6.33
CA LEU A 87 9.36 20.64 -6.25
C LEU A 87 8.66 20.86 -7.61
N HIS A 88 9.36 21.35 -8.65
CA HIS A 88 8.74 21.82 -9.89
C HIS A 88 9.15 21.07 -11.17
N SER A 89 10.24 20.31 -11.20
CA SER A 89 10.65 19.57 -12.40
C SER A 89 10.43 18.05 -12.30
N ASP A 90 9.84 17.50 -13.38
CA ASP A 90 9.48 16.10 -13.68
C ASP A 90 8.42 15.40 -12.82
N ASN A 91 8.20 15.78 -11.56
CA ASN A 91 7.22 15.07 -10.71
C ASN A 91 5.76 15.38 -11.01
N ARG A 92 5.48 16.51 -11.66
CA ARG A 92 4.12 16.86 -12.04
C ARG A 92 3.54 15.86 -13.06
N ASP A 93 4.39 15.31 -13.92
CA ASP A 93 3.99 14.35 -14.95
C ASP A 93 3.89 12.92 -14.40
N ALA A 94 4.66 12.58 -13.36
CA ALA A 94 4.65 11.24 -12.75
C ALA A 94 3.68 11.09 -11.55
N TYR A 95 3.51 12.13 -10.74
CA TYR A 95 2.74 12.08 -9.48
C TYR A 95 1.67 13.19 -9.34
N GLY A 96 1.71 14.24 -10.16
CA GLY A 96 0.79 15.39 -10.06
C GLY A 96 1.29 16.51 -9.12
N PRO A 97 0.50 17.59 -8.92
CA PRO A 97 0.88 18.74 -8.06
C PRO A 97 0.95 18.36 -6.57
N VAL A 98 1.76 19.09 -5.78
CA VAL A 98 1.82 18.95 -4.31
C VAL A 98 0.44 19.20 -3.70
N THR A 99 -0.01 18.30 -2.82
CA THR A 99 -1.31 18.36 -2.16
C THR A 99 -1.19 18.60 -0.66
N GLY A 100 -2.31 18.89 0.03
CA GLY A 100 -2.33 19.00 1.48
C GLY A 100 -1.80 17.74 2.17
N ASP A 101 -2.16 16.55 1.66
CA ASP A 101 -1.71 15.27 2.19
C ASP A 101 -0.18 15.10 2.06
N THR A 102 0.40 15.52 0.94
CA THR A 102 1.87 15.54 0.74
C THR A 102 2.55 16.45 1.77
N VAL A 103 1.97 17.63 2.03
CA VAL A 103 2.55 18.57 2.99
C VAL A 103 2.39 18.07 4.41
N LYS A 104 1.24 17.48 4.77
CA LYS A 104 1.03 16.85 6.07
C LYS A 104 2.02 15.72 6.31
N ALA A 105 2.23 14.86 5.32
CA ALA A 105 3.27 13.83 5.39
C ALA A 105 4.63 14.48 5.67
N ILE A 106 5.08 15.44 4.86
CA ILE A 106 6.34 16.18 5.10
C ILE A 106 6.41 16.82 6.49
N TYR A 107 5.30 17.34 7.03
CA TYR A 107 5.19 17.94 8.38
C TYR A 107 5.07 16.92 9.52
N GLN A 108 4.82 15.65 9.21
CA GLN A 108 4.85 14.53 10.14
C GLN A 108 6.17 13.75 10.02
N SER A 109 6.87 13.92 8.90
CA SER A 109 8.11 13.27 8.54
C SER A 109 9.35 13.88 9.21
N ASN A 110 10.30 13.05 9.60
CA ASN A 110 11.59 13.53 10.09
C ASN A 110 12.54 13.97 8.94
N TRP A 111 13.72 14.52 9.24
CA TRP A 111 14.66 15.04 8.21
C TRP A 111 15.14 14.00 7.21
N ARG A 112 15.12 12.73 7.60
CA ARG A 112 15.45 11.61 6.73
C ARG A 112 14.34 11.37 5.71
N GLU A 113 13.11 11.33 6.18
CA GLU A 113 11.90 11.06 5.42
C GLU A 113 11.54 12.23 4.48
N MET A 114 11.79 13.48 4.90
CA MET A 114 11.81 14.63 3.97
C MET A 114 12.86 14.47 2.87
N GLY A 115 14.07 13.98 3.21
CA GLY A 115 15.11 13.65 2.24
C GLY A 115 14.72 12.52 1.30
N GLU A 116 13.89 11.59 1.76
CA GLU A 116 13.38 10.43 1.02
C GLU A 116 12.23 10.80 0.09
N TYR A 117 11.29 11.66 0.53
CA TYR A 117 10.35 12.33 -0.36
C TYR A 117 11.11 13.09 -1.46
N LEU A 118 12.11 13.88 -1.09
CA LEU A 118 12.95 14.59 -2.05
C LEU A 118 13.67 13.62 -3.02
N TYR A 119 14.10 12.45 -2.57
CA TYR A 119 14.71 11.42 -3.42
C TYR A 119 13.72 10.78 -4.40
N LEU A 120 12.51 10.42 -3.95
CA LEU A 120 11.40 9.97 -4.80
C LEU A 120 11.03 11.00 -5.87
N TYR A 121 11.27 12.28 -5.55
CA TYR A 121 11.03 13.44 -6.41
C TYR A 121 12.26 13.89 -7.24
N THR A 122 13.39 13.17 -7.24
CA THR A 122 14.57 13.51 -8.05
C THR A 122 14.74 12.59 -9.27
N SER A 123 14.65 13.15 -10.48
CA SER A 123 14.98 12.47 -11.74
C SER A 123 16.44 12.75 -12.18
N ILE A 124 16.98 11.94 -13.11
CA ILE A 124 18.30 12.21 -13.74
C ILE A 124 18.30 13.57 -14.46
N SER A 125 17.17 13.98 -15.04
CA SER A 125 17.00 15.32 -15.60
C SER A 125 17.15 16.39 -14.52
N ASN A 126 16.59 16.18 -13.32
CA ASN A 126 16.74 17.09 -12.18
C ASN A 126 18.19 17.21 -11.71
N GLU A 127 18.95 16.10 -11.69
CA GLU A 127 20.39 16.13 -11.40
C GLU A 127 21.16 16.93 -12.45
N VAL A 128 20.81 16.81 -13.74
CA VAL A 128 21.41 17.58 -14.83
C VAL A 128 21.02 19.05 -14.76
N TYR A 129 19.76 19.40 -14.48
CA TYR A 129 19.32 20.78 -14.28
C TYR A 129 20.03 21.40 -13.07
N LEU A 130 20.10 20.67 -11.95
CA LEU A 130 20.79 21.07 -10.75
C LEU A 130 22.30 21.24 -11.00
N ALA A 131 22.95 20.30 -11.69
CA ALA A 131 24.37 20.38 -12.04
C ALA A 131 24.67 21.52 -13.01
N THR A 132 23.82 21.75 -14.01
CA THR A 132 23.96 22.85 -14.97
C THR A 132 23.76 24.19 -14.28
N TRP A 133 22.83 24.26 -13.34
CA TRP A 133 22.57 25.44 -12.53
C TRP A 133 23.70 25.70 -11.54
N LEU A 134 24.10 24.71 -10.74
CA LEU A 134 25.27 24.77 -9.84
C LEU A 134 26.55 25.09 -10.61
N GLY A 135 26.70 24.61 -11.84
CA GLY A 135 27.80 24.93 -12.75
C GLY A 135 27.79 26.38 -13.22
N GLY A 136 26.64 26.89 -13.65
CA GLY A 136 26.45 28.31 -13.98
C GLY A 136 26.67 29.23 -12.78
N MET A 137 26.28 28.76 -11.59
CA MET A 137 26.48 29.45 -10.32
C MET A 137 27.94 29.46 -9.89
N LEU A 138 28.63 28.31 -9.92
CA LEU A 138 30.05 28.22 -9.66
C LEU A 138 30.83 29.11 -10.64
N ALA A 139 30.44 29.12 -11.92
CA ALA A 139 31.01 30.04 -12.91
C ALA A 139 30.77 31.51 -12.54
N SER A 140 29.56 31.87 -12.08
CA SER A 140 29.24 33.23 -11.62
C SER A 140 29.98 33.63 -10.34
N PHE A 141 30.11 32.72 -9.38
CA PHE A 141 30.85 32.89 -8.14
C PHE A 141 32.33 33.04 -8.44
N LEU A 142 32.92 32.18 -9.27
CA LEU A 142 34.29 32.30 -9.73
C LEU A 142 34.50 33.61 -10.51
N TRP A 143 33.54 34.04 -11.33
CA TRP A 143 33.62 35.33 -12.03
C TRP A 143 33.62 36.54 -11.07
N VAL A 144 32.83 36.51 -10.00
CA VAL A 144 32.79 37.58 -8.97
C VAL A 144 34.00 37.50 -8.03
N ALA A 145 34.33 36.31 -7.54
CA ALA A 145 35.41 36.06 -6.58
C ALA A 145 36.81 36.23 -7.21
N LEU A 146 37.00 35.78 -8.46
CA LEU A 146 38.22 35.98 -9.25
C LEU A 146 38.20 37.30 -10.06
N GLY A 147 37.07 38.01 -10.06
CA GLY A 147 36.84 39.29 -10.75
C GLY A 147 37.71 40.46 -10.30
N SER A 148 38.70 40.23 -9.43
CA SER A 148 39.84 41.13 -9.24
C SER A 148 40.82 41.14 -10.42
N LEU A 149 40.60 40.33 -11.48
CA LEU A 149 41.56 40.22 -12.60
C LEU A 149 41.18 40.94 -13.91
N LYS A 150 40.04 41.65 -14.02
CA LYS A 150 39.79 42.68 -15.08
C LYS A 150 38.57 43.55 -14.76
N LYS A 151 38.61 44.84 -15.16
CA LYS A 151 37.52 45.83 -15.02
C LYS A 151 36.24 45.37 -15.75
N SER A 152 35.42 44.53 -15.14
CA SER A 152 34.04 44.33 -15.62
C SER A 152 33.28 45.64 -15.41
N SER A 153 32.55 46.13 -16.42
CA SER A 153 31.80 47.38 -16.27
C SER A 153 30.68 47.23 -15.23
N ILE A 154 30.47 48.26 -14.42
CA ILE A 154 29.41 48.29 -13.41
C ILE A 154 28.02 48.02 -14.00
N LYS A 155 27.81 48.38 -15.29
CA LYS A 155 26.57 48.12 -16.04
C LYS A 155 26.29 46.62 -16.20
N GLY A 156 27.32 45.80 -16.42
CA GLY A 156 27.16 44.34 -16.55
C GLY A 156 26.78 43.68 -15.22
N ARG A 157 27.32 44.17 -14.10
CA ARG A 157 26.97 43.68 -12.76
C ARG A 157 25.54 44.05 -12.36
N VAL A 158 25.13 45.29 -12.63
CA VAL A 158 23.75 45.74 -12.39
C VAL A 158 22.76 44.97 -13.26
N ALA A 159 23.06 44.76 -14.55
CA ALA A 159 22.20 43.98 -15.43
C ALA A 159 22.02 42.53 -14.94
N PHE A 160 23.11 41.90 -14.48
CA PHE A 160 23.05 40.56 -13.88
C PHE A 160 22.20 40.53 -12.61
N LEU A 161 22.39 41.48 -11.69
CA LEU A 161 21.59 41.56 -10.45
C LEU A 161 20.11 41.80 -10.74
N VAL A 162 19.78 42.65 -11.71
CA VAL A 162 18.39 42.89 -12.15
C VAL A 162 17.80 41.64 -12.78
N ALA A 163 18.54 40.93 -13.63
CA ALA A 163 18.10 39.68 -14.22
C ALA A 163 17.88 38.59 -13.16
N ALA A 164 18.82 38.40 -12.23
CA ALA A 164 18.70 37.47 -11.12
C ALA A 164 17.51 37.82 -10.20
N SER A 165 17.31 39.10 -9.91
CA SER A 165 16.17 39.58 -9.10
C SER A 165 14.83 39.38 -9.80
N SER A 166 14.79 39.62 -11.12
CA SER A 166 13.58 39.40 -11.93
C SER A 166 13.25 37.92 -12.03
N MET A 167 14.25 37.06 -12.22
CA MET A 167 14.08 35.60 -12.22
C MET A 167 13.64 35.08 -10.84
N PHE A 168 14.19 35.62 -9.75
CA PHE A 168 13.74 35.31 -8.39
C PHE A 168 12.27 35.72 -8.18
N PHE A 169 11.88 36.90 -8.66
CA PHE A 169 10.50 37.37 -8.56
C PHE A 169 9.53 36.49 -9.36
N VAL A 170 9.90 36.10 -10.59
CA VAL A 170 9.12 35.15 -11.39
C VAL A 170 9.00 33.79 -10.70
N GLY A 171 10.10 33.26 -10.15
CA GLY A 171 10.09 32.02 -9.37
C GLY A 171 9.17 32.08 -8.15
N LEU A 172 9.25 33.16 -7.36
CA LEU A 172 8.35 33.38 -6.22
C LEU A 172 6.88 33.46 -6.63
N THR A 173 6.56 34.08 -7.76
CA THR A 173 5.17 34.14 -8.24
C THR A 173 4.64 32.79 -8.69
N GLN A 174 5.51 31.90 -9.20
CA GLN A 174 5.14 30.54 -9.56
C GLN A 174 4.92 29.63 -8.35
N LEU A 175 5.58 29.90 -7.23
CA LEU A 175 5.48 29.12 -5.97
C LEU A 175 4.38 29.59 -5.02
N LYS A 176 3.61 30.61 -5.41
CA LYS A 176 2.64 31.26 -4.53
C LYS A 176 1.62 30.26 -3.99
N SER A 177 1.15 29.34 -4.84
CA SER A 177 0.18 28.29 -4.50
C SER A 177 0.74 27.28 -3.50
N GLU A 178 1.92 26.75 -3.77
CA GLU A 178 2.54 25.67 -3.01
C GLU A 178 3.00 26.16 -1.64
N VAL A 179 3.60 27.35 -1.55
CA VAL A 179 4.01 27.92 -0.26
C VAL A 179 2.78 28.36 0.56
N SER A 180 1.72 28.84 -0.09
CA SER A 180 0.46 29.12 0.61
C SER A 180 -0.17 27.85 1.17
N LEU A 181 -0.16 26.76 0.41
CA LEU A 181 -0.62 25.44 0.86
C LEU A 181 0.23 24.94 2.04
N ILE A 182 1.56 25.01 1.93
CA ILE A 182 2.46 24.61 3.01
C ILE A 182 2.19 25.39 4.29
N TYR A 183 2.03 26.70 4.18
CA TYR A 183 1.71 27.54 5.34
C TYR A 183 0.33 27.21 5.93
N SER A 184 -0.71 27.03 5.10
CA SER A 184 -2.05 26.71 5.60
C SER A 184 -2.09 25.36 6.30
N GLU A 185 -1.41 24.35 5.77
CA GLU A 185 -1.34 23.01 6.38
C GLU A 185 -0.56 23.06 7.70
N ALA A 186 0.60 23.73 7.74
CA ALA A 186 1.39 23.90 8.97
C ALA A 186 0.61 24.60 10.08
N LYS A 187 -0.13 25.66 9.72
CA LYS A 187 -0.96 26.41 10.65
C LYS A 187 -2.11 25.54 11.18
N THR A 188 -2.79 24.83 10.28
CA THR A 188 -3.91 23.93 10.63
C THR A 188 -3.43 22.82 11.56
N TYR A 189 -2.26 22.25 11.30
CA TYR A 189 -1.62 21.25 12.15
C TYR A 189 -1.35 21.78 13.57
N GLY A 190 -0.71 22.94 13.69
CA GLY A 190 -0.43 23.55 15.00
C GLY A 190 -1.71 23.90 15.79
N GLU A 191 -2.74 24.42 15.12
CA GLU A 191 -4.03 24.70 15.75
C GLU A 191 -4.76 23.43 16.20
N THR A 192 -4.68 22.35 15.42
CA THR A 192 -5.33 21.07 15.72
C THR A 192 -4.75 20.45 17.00
N LEU A 193 -3.42 20.45 17.14
CA LEU A 193 -2.75 19.93 18.33
C LEU A 193 -3.12 20.73 19.60
N GLU A 194 -3.15 22.06 19.50
CA GLU A 194 -3.56 22.93 20.62
C GLU A 194 -5.04 22.69 20.99
N ARG A 195 -5.93 22.54 20.01
CA ARG A 195 -7.34 22.24 20.26
C ARG A 195 -7.54 20.86 20.88
N PHE A 196 -6.79 19.86 20.44
CA PHE A 196 -6.81 18.50 20.99
C PHE A 196 -6.50 18.51 22.49
N GLN A 197 -5.43 19.20 22.90
CA GLN A 197 -5.08 19.32 24.32
C GLN A 197 -6.15 20.06 25.13
N ASN A 198 -6.77 21.09 24.54
CA ASN A 198 -7.78 21.90 25.22
C ASN A 198 -9.16 21.21 25.33
N SER A 199 -9.54 20.37 24.36
CA SER A 199 -10.84 19.71 24.33
C SER A 199 -10.91 18.49 25.24
N ARG A 200 -9.77 17.90 25.62
CA ARG A 200 -9.68 16.67 26.44
C ARG A 200 -10.55 16.71 27.69
N GLN A 201 -10.41 17.76 28.51
CA GLN A 201 -11.21 17.90 29.74
C GLN A 201 -12.71 17.98 29.47
N SER A 202 -13.11 18.60 28.35
CA SER A 202 -14.52 18.70 27.98
C SER A 202 -15.10 17.35 27.56
N ILE A 203 -14.30 16.53 26.84
CA ILE A 203 -14.66 15.18 26.43
C ILE A 203 -14.80 14.26 27.65
N ASP A 204 -13.83 14.28 28.57
CA ASP A 204 -13.87 13.48 29.80
C ASP A 204 -15.08 13.82 30.69
N SER A 205 -15.56 15.07 30.62
CA SER A 205 -16.73 15.52 31.37
C SER A 205 -18.08 15.12 30.76
N LEU A 206 -18.10 14.50 29.58
CA LEU A 206 -19.34 14.04 28.95
C LEU A 206 -19.99 12.94 29.83
N PRO A 207 -21.29 13.07 30.19
CA PRO A 207 -21.92 12.15 31.16
C PRO A 207 -21.79 10.68 30.78
N TRP A 208 -21.94 10.33 29.50
CA TRP A 208 -21.87 8.94 29.06
C TRP A 208 -20.43 8.40 29.09
N VAL A 209 -19.42 9.22 28.76
CA VAL A 209 -17.99 8.87 28.85
C VAL A 209 -17.62 8.55 30.29
N SER A 210 -18.00 9.42 31.24
CA SER A 210 -17.73 9.19 32.67
C SER A 210 -18.47 7.99 33.29
N SER A 211 -19.46 7.44 32.58
CA SER A 211 -20.29 6.32 33.04
C SER A 211 -19.87 4.96 32.47
N VAL A 212 -18.92 4.93 31.53
CA VAL A 212 -18.45 3.67 30.97
C VAL A 212 -17.76 2.82 32.04
N SER A 213 -17.91 1.52 31.94
CA SER A 213 -17.38 0.57 32.91
C SER A 213 -17.05 -0.76 32.24
N SER A 214 -16.26 -1.60 32.89
CA SER A 214 -15.92 -2.92 32.38
C SER A 214 -15.71 -3.86 33.56
N ASP A 215 -16.10 -5.13 33.43
CA ASP A 215 -15.79 -6.18 34.41
C ASP A 215 -14.61 -7.06 33.98
N PHE A 216 -13.96 -6.71 32.87
CA PHE A 216 -12.83 -7.43 32.32
C PHE A 216 -11.68 -7.56 33.33
N GLN A 217 -10.98 -8.69 33.25
CA GLN A 217 -9.79 -8.95 34.04
C GLN A 217 -8.74 -9.64 33.17
N GLY A 218 -7.55 -9.06 33.12
CA GLY A 218 -6.45 -9.54 32.30
C GLY A 218 -5.74 -8.41 31.56
N ASN A 219 -4.99 -8.81 30.54
CA ASN A 219 -4.22 -7.91 29.69
C ASN A 219 -4.75 -7.95 28.26
N LEU A 220 -4.86 -6.78 27.64
CA LEU A 220 -4.94 -6.63 26.19
C LEU A 220 -3.66 -5.96 25.69
N ILE A 221 -2.95 -6.61 24.79
CA ILE A 221 -1.79 -6.04 24.09
C ILE A 221 -2.22 -5.70 22.68
N VAL A 222 -2.08 -4.44 22.26
CA VAL A 222 -2.42 -3.95 20.93
C VAL A 222 -1.13 -3.56 20.22
N VAL A 223 -0.68 -4.39 19.29
CA VAL A 223 0.48 -4.12 18.43
C VAL A 223 0.00 -3.41 17.18
N ILE A 224 0.42 -2.17 17.01
CA ILE A 224 0.14 -1.34 15.83
C ILE A 224 1.36 -1.46 14.91
N GLY A 225 1.19 -2.16 13.79
CA GLY A 225 2.14 -2.22 12.69
C GLY A 225 2.17 -0.91 11.89
N GLU A 226 3.24 -0.73 11.11
CA GLU A 226 3.50 0.49 10.35
C GLU A 226 3.70 0.13 8.87
N SER A 227 2.87 0.64 7.97
CA SER A 227 2.96 0.36 6.52
C SER A 227 2.98 -1.12 6.14
N THR A 228 2.45 -2.03 6.97
CA THR A 228 2.46 -3.47 6.65
C THR A 228 1.24 -3.82 5.80
N THR A 229 1.45 -4.28 4.56
CA THR A 229 0.37 -4.85 3.74
C THR A 229 0.26 -6.36 3.94
N ARG A 230 -0.98 -6.88 3.92
CA ARG A 230 -1.21 -8.34 3.96
C ARG A 230 -0.63 -9.05 2.72
N HIS A 231 -0.47 -8.33 1.61
CA HIS A 231 0.00 -8.87 0.33
C HIS A 231 1.46 -9.33 0.31
N HIS A 232 2.21 -9.03 1.35
CA HIS A 232 3.60 -9.46 1.53
C HIS A 232 3.78 -10.41 2.70
N MET A 233 2.69 -10.95 3.26
CA MET A 233 2.72 -11.86 4.41
C MET A 233 2.34 -13.28 3.99
N GLY A 234 3.22 -14.24 4.24
CA GLY A 234 3.02 -15.66 3.86
C GLY A 234 1.77 -16.31 4.49
N ILE A 235 1.35 -15.82 5.66
CA ILE A 235 0.11 -16.22 6.35
C ILE A 235 -1.15 -15.76 5.61
N TYR A 236 -1.03 -14.75 4.75
CA TYR A 236 -2.06 -14.32 3.78
C TYR A 236 -1.74 -14.82 2.37
N ASN A 237 -1.09 -15.98 2.27
CA ASN A 237 -0.77 -16.66 1.01
C ASN A 237 0.21 -15.93 0.09
N TYR A 238 1.00 -14.98 0.59
CA TYR A 238 2.11 -14.44 -0.19
C TYR A 238 3.09 -15.55 -0.58
N ALA A 239 3.63 -15.46 -1.80
CA ALA A 239 4.47 -16.48 -2.41
C ALA A 239 5.79 -16.73 -1.66
N ARG A 240 6.36 -15.67 -1.09
CA ARG A 240 7.59 -15.73 -0.31
C ARG A 240 7.26 -16.00 1.14
N ASP A 241 8.08 -16.81 1.79
CA ASP A 241 7.91 -17.18 3.18
C ASP A 241 8.44 -16.07 4.12
N THR A 242 7.67 -14.98 4.18
CA THR A 242 7.97 -13.79 5.00
C THR A 242 7.43 -13.90 6.42
N THR A 243 6.53 -14.83 6.70
CA THR A 243 5.93 -15.03 8.03
C THR A 243 5.95 -16.49 8.48
N PRO A 244 7.12 -17.17 8.47
CA PRO A 244 7.22 -18.58 8.83
C PRO A 244 6.74 -18.85 10.26
N ALA A 245 7.06 -17.99 11.22
CA ALA A 245 6.71 -18.25 12.61
C ALA A 245 5.20 -18.11 12.87
N LEU A 246 4.54 -17.13 12.24
CA LEU A 246 3.08 -17.02 12.28
C LEU A 246 2.41 -18.18 11.52
N ASN A 247 2.97 -18.65 10.40
CA ASN A 247 2.45 -19.82 9.68
C ASN A 247 2.44 -21.07 10.58
N ASP A 248 3.52 -21.30 11.35
CA ASP A 248 3.62 -22.42 12.29
C ASP A 248 2.61 -22.34 13.45
N ARG A 249 2.10 -21.13 13.74
CA ARG A 249 1.12 -20.85 14.80
C ARG A 249 -0.31 -20.66 14.27
N ALA A 250 -0.57 -20.88 12.98
CA ALA A 250 -1.85 -20.51 12.34
C ALA A 250 -3.10 -21.03 13.10
N ASP A 251 -3.06 -22.25 13.63
CA ASP A 251 -4.16 -22.86 14.39
C ASP A 251 -4.47 -22.16 15.73
N GLU A 252 -3.56 -21.33 16.23
CA GLU A 252 -3.74 -20.55 17.46
C GLU A 252 -4.31 -19.15 17.23
N LEU A 253 -4.33 -18.71 15.96
CA LEU A 253 -4.61 -17.34 15.54
C LEU A 253 -6.02 -17.21 14.97
N ALA A 254 -6.69 -16.10 15.27
CA ALA A 254 -7.83 -15.63 14.49
C ALA A 254 -7.28 -14.65 13.44
N ILE A 255 -7.29 -15.07 12.17
CA ILE A 255 -6.67 -14.36 11.05
C ILE A 255 -7.79 -13.69 10.23
N PHE A 256 -7.86 -12.37 10.25
CA PHE A 256 -8.89 -11.60 9.56
C PHE A 256 -8.47 -11.32 8.13
N LYS A 257 -9.25 -11.81 7.15
CA LYS A 257 -8.85 -11.76 5.73
C LYS A 257 -9.28 -10.50 4.99
N ASP A 258 -10.26 -9.77 5.51
CA ASP A 258 -10.91 -8.64 4.84
C ASP A 258 -10.89 -7.36 5.70
N ALA A 259 -9.69 -6.93 6.09
CA ALA A 259 -9.47 -5.71 6.87
C ALA A 259 -8.82 -4.61 6.04
N ILE A 260 -9.36 -3.39 6.12
CA ILE A 260 -8.79 -2.21 5.47
C ILE A 260 -8.51 -1.04 6.41
N ALA A 261 -7.48 -0.28 6.10
CA ALA A 261 -7.22 1.04 6.65
C ALA A 261 -8.16 2.11 6.09
N THR A 262 -8.35 3.21 6.81
CA THR A 262 -9.18 4.34 6.33
C THR A 262 -8.40 5.33 5.46
N HIS A 263 -7.07 5.28 5.51
CA HIS A 263 -6.15 6.10 4.73
C HIS A 263 -4.84 5.36 4.50
N SER A 264 -4.04 5.78 3.51
CA SER A 264 -2.69 5.27 3.27
C SER A 264 -1.60 5.97 4.09
N HIS A 265 -1.97 6.83 5.06
CA HIS A 265 -1.03 7.59 5.88
C HIS A 265 -1.32 7.34 7.36
N THR A 266 -0.27 7.16 8.16
CA THR A 266 -0.33 6.78 9.58
C THR A 266 -1.23 7.69 10.41
N THR A 267 -1.03 9.02 10.35
CA THR A 267 -1.74 9.95 11.24
C THR A 267 -3.23 9.96 10.95
N GLU A 268 -3.60 10.02 9.67
CA GLU A 268 -4.96 10.02 9.18
C GLU A 268 -5.66 8.70 9.53
N SER A 269 -5.01 7.58 9.25
CA SER A 269 -5.56 6.25 9.50
C SER A 269 -5.74 5.96 11.00
N LEU A 270 -4.71 6.23 11.82
CA LEU A 270 -4.77 6.00 13.26
C LEU A 270 -5.66 6.99 14.00
N SER A 271 -5.80 8.23 13.51
CA SER A 271 -6.75 9.17 14.10
C SER A 271 -8.18 8.66 13.97
N ASP A 272 -8.54 8.06 12.83
CA ASP A 272 -9.83 7.39 12.65
C ASP A 272 -9.91 6.09 13.46
N ALA A 273 -8.84 5.30 13.49
CA ALA A 273 -8.83 4.00 14.16
C ALA A 273 -9.01 4.09 15.67
N LEU A 274 -8.42 5.12 16.29
CA LEU A 274 -8.36 5.31 17.74
C LEU A 274 -9.46 6.24 18.27
N ALA A 275 -10.21 6.92 17.40
CA ALA A 275 -11.33 7.77 17.77
C ALA A 275 -12.68 7.10 17.51
N LEU A 276 -13.74 7.54 18.19
CA LEU A 276 -15.11 7.07 17.94
C LEU A 276 -15.75 7.84 16.78
N ASN A 277 -15.06 7.87 15.64
CA ASN A 277 -15.51 8.61 14.48
C ASN A 277 -16.74 7.95 13.83
N SER A 278 -17.50 8.75 13.11
CA SER A 278 -18.63 8.26 12.32
C SER A 278 -18.13 7.61 11.03
N ARG A 279 -18.85 6.60 10.52
CA ARG A 279 -18.57 5.98 9.21
C ARG A 279 -18.71 7.00 8.05
N THR A 280 -19.54 8.01 8.26
CA THR A 280 -19.80 9.13 7.34
C THR A 280 -19.79 10.44 8.10
N ASP A 281 -19.42 11.56 7.47
CA ASP A 281 -19.34 12.88 8.12
C ASP A 281 -18.33 12.87 9.28
N ARG A 282 -17.08 12.52 8.92
CA ARG A 282 -15.96 12.43 9.86
C ARG A 282 -15.73 13.77 10.56
N LYS A 283 -15.59 13.72 11.88
CA LYS A 283 -15.22 14.88 12.69
C LYS A 283 -13.74 14.93 12.94
N GLU A 284 -13.26 16.13 13.28
CA GLU A 284 -11.90 16.30 13.78
C GLU A 284 -11.73 15.57 15.12
N ILE A 285 -10.58 14.92 15.30
CA ILE A 285 -10.32 14.05 16.46
C ILE A 285 -10.50 14.76 17.81
N HIS A 286 -10.23 16.07 17.87
CA HIS A 286 -10.38 16.86 19.08
C HIS A 286 -11.84 17.13 19.48
N GLU A 287 -12.82 16.78 18.65
CA GLU A 287 -14.25 16.99 18.92
C GLU A 287 -14.97 15.74 19.43
N ILE A 288 -14.28 14.59 19.46
CA ILE A 288 -14.88 13.28 19.74
C ILE A 288 -14.02 12.49 20.74
N PRO A 289 -14.62 11.59 21.55
CA PRO A 289 -13.84 10.72 22.42
C PRO A 289 -12.98 9.73 21.65
N ASP A 290 -11.83 9.40 22.23
CA ASP A 290 -10.94 8.34 21.75
C ASP A 290 -10.93 7.13 22.68
N VAL A 291 -10.36 6.03 22.18
CA VAL A 291 -10.27 4.75 22.90
C VAL A 291 -9.47 4.89 24.19
N ILE A 292 -8.49 5.80 24.25
CA ILE A 292 -7.67 6.03 25.45
C ILE A 292 -8.55 6.64 26.55
N ASN A 293 -9.36 7.66 26.24
CA ASN A 293 -10.35 8.24 27.17
C ASN A 293 -11.23 7.16 27.79
N LEU A 294 -11.79 6.31 26.93
CA LEU A 294 -12.82 5.34 27.32
C LEU A 294 -12.24 4.20 28.14
N LEU A 295 -11.04 3.72 27.79
CA LEU A 295 -10.33 2.71 28.57
C LEU A 295 -9.95 3.24 29.96
N GLN A 296 -9.41 4.45 30.06
CA GLN A 296 -9.09 5.07 31.35
C GLN A 296 -10.36 5.28 32.19
N SER A 297 -11.44 5.76 31.57
CA SER A 297 -12.75 5.93 32.24
C SER A 297 -13.34 4.61 32.72
N ALA A 298 -13.14 3.50 32.00
CA ALA A 298 -13.53 2.15 32.39
C ALA A 298 -12.59 1.51 33.46
N GLY A 299 -11.57 2.25 33.91
CA GLY A 299 -10.65 1.86 34.98
C GLY A 299 -9.48 0.98 34.53
N PHE A 300 -9.11 1.00 33.24
CA PHE A 300 -7.91 0.33 32.76
C PHE A 300 -6.67 1.19 33.02
N HIS A 301 -5.56 0.52 33.33
CA HIS A 301 -4.25 1.14 33.22
C HIS A 301 -3.76 1.03 31.78
N VAL A 302 -3.61 2.17 31.10
CA VAL A 302 -3.25 2.25 29.69
C VAL A 302 -1.78 2.61 29.55
N THR A 303 -1.04 1.81 28.79
CA THR A 303 0.38 1.99 28.51
C THR A 303 0.60 2.16 27.01
N TRP A 304 1.46 3.10 26.59
CA TRP A 304 1.90 3.26 25.21
C TRP A 304 3.41 3.09 25.08
N LEU A 305 3.84 2.02 24.43
CA LEU A 305 5.23 1.77 24.03
C LEU A 305 5.34 2.07 22.53
N SER A 306 6.33 2.85 22.14
CA SER A 306 6.49 3.22 20.73
C SER A 306 7.95 3.22 20.31
N ASN A 307 8.23 2.69 19.13
CA ASN A 307 9.51 2.88 18.46
C ASN A 307 9.44 3.90 17.31
N GLN A 308 8.29 4.58 17.19
CA GLN A 308 8.12 5.74 16.33
C GLN A 308 8.98 6.92 16.82
N ASN A 309 9.24 7.88 15.92
CA ASN A 309 10.00 9.07 16.27
C ASN A 309 9.23 9.95 17.27
N ALA A 310 9.90 10.33 18.36
CA ALA A 310 9.25 10.95 19.52
C ALA A 310 9.44 12.48 19.67
N VAL A 311 10.33 13.08 18.88
CA VAL A 311 10.92 14.39 19.20
C VAL A 311 10.89 15.36 18.02
N GLY A 312 10.22 16.51 18.21
CA GLY A 312 10.43 17.74 17.45
C GLY A 312 9.15 18.47 17.09
N ILE A 313 9.19 19.24 16.00
CA ILE A 313 8.08 19.95 15.33
C ILE A 313 6.99 19.00 14.78
N TRP A 314 7.00 17.74 15.24
CA TRP A 314 6.37 16.52 14.71
C TRP A 314 5.37 15.90 15.72
N ASP A 315 4.92 16.67 16.72
CA ASP A 315 3.84 16.23 17.63
C ASP A 315 2.54 16.11 16.83
N ASN A 316 2.22 14.90 16.37
CA ASN A 316 0.97 14.61 15.69
C ASN A 316 -0.11 14.16 16.69
N THR A 317 -1.34 13.98 16.20
CA THR A 317 -2.49 13.57 17.03
C THR A 317 -2.27 12.22 17.71
N VAL A 318 -1.55 11.30 17.05
CA VAL A 318 -1.22 9.98 17.60
C VAL A 318 -0.23 10.08 18.77
N SER A 319 0.84 10.87 18.63
CA SER A 319 1.79 11.08 19.73
C SER A 319 1.17 11.89 20.87
N ALA A 320 0.23 12.79 20.58
CA ALA A 320 -0.58 13.47 21.58
C ALA A 320 -1.43 12.48 22.40
N MET A 321 -2.21 11.61 21.73
CA MET A 321 -2.98 10.54 22.39
C MET A 321 -2.08 9.62 23.23
N ALA A 322 -0.92 9.23 22.70
CA ALA A 322 0.03 8.38 23.41
C ALA A 322 0.50 9.01 24.73
N ARG A 323 0.72 10.33 24.77
CA ARG A 323 1.16 11.05 25.98
C ARG A 323 0.07 11.18 27.05
N GLU A 324 -1.21 10.99 26.70
CA GLU A 324 -2.34 10.98 27.65
C GLU A 324 -2.50 9.65 28.39
N THR A 325 -1.78 8.60 27.96
CA THR A 325 -1.78 7.31 28.66
C THR A 325 -1.11 7.38 30.03
N ASP A 326 -1.39 6.42 30.91
CA ASP A 326 -0.83 6.40 32.26
C ASP A 326 0.70 6.18 32.26
N TYR A 327 1.20 5.51 31.22
CA TYR A 327 2.64 5.34 30.99
C TYR A 327 2.95 5.37 29.50
N VAL A 328 3.78 6.31 29.07
CA VAL A 328 4.30 6.40 27.70
C VAL A 328 5.82 6.23 27.67
N LYS A 329 6.32 5.46 26.71
CA LYS A 329 7.75 5.38 26.43
C LYS A 329 8.02 5.27 24.93
N PHE A 330 8.80 6.23 24.44
CA PHE A 330 9.38 6.18 23.11
C PHE A 330 10.81 5.64 23.15
N HIS A 331 11.08 4.58 22.41
CA HIS A 331 12.30 3.78 22.49
C HIS A 331 13.46 4.33 21.66
N ASP A 332 13.20 4.95 20.51
CA ASP A 332 14.23 5.57 19.65
C ASP A 332 14.18 7.10 19.68
N ALA A 333 14.04 7.69 20.88
CA ALA A 333 13.92 9.15 21.08
C ALA A 333 15.17 9.96 20.66
N ALA A 334 16.28 9.31 20.30
CA ALA A 334 17.55 9.96 19.94
C ALA A 334 17.69 10.27 18.42
N SER A 335 16.80 9.75 17.56
CA SER A 335 16.83 9.97 16.10
C SER A 335 16.67 11.44 15.71
N GLY A 336 16.04 12.27 16.55
CA GLY A 336 15.96 13.73 16.35
C GLY A 336 17.30 14.47 16.45
N LYS A 337 18.40 13.79 16.83
CA LYS A 337 19.75 14.37 16.97
C LYS A 337 20.86 13.62 16.22
N THR A 338 20.60 12.39 15.75
CA THR A 338 21.62 11.54 15.09
C THR A 338 21.05 10.76 13.92
N PHE A 339 21.85 10.55 12.87
CA PHE A 339 21.43 9.91 11.61
C PHE A 339 21.23 8.38 11.69
N LYS A 340 21.60 7.72 12.79
CA LYS A 340 21.54 6.26 12.94
C LYS A 340 20.58 5.88 14.06
N ARG A 341 19.67 4.94 13.79
CA ARG A 341 18.80 4.38 14.82
C ARG A 341 19.62 3.79 15.96
N THR A 342 19.15 4.02 17.17
CA THR A 342 19.78 3.53 18.40
C THR A 342 19.01 2.36 19.01
N SER A 343 17.75 2.16 18.60
CA SER A 343 16.87 1.10 19.09
C SER A 343 15.92 0.60 17.99
N TYR A 344 15.57 -0.69 18.05
CA TYR A 344 14.60 -1.35 17.16
C TYR A 344 13.37 -1.84 17.95
N ASP A 345 12.32 -2.24 17.25
CA ASP A 345 11.01 -2.59 17.82
C ASP A 345 11.08 -3.63 18.95
N MET A 346 11.97 -4.62 18.84
CA MET A 346 12.21 -5.67 19.84
C MET A 346 12.50 -5.11 21.25
N SER A 347 13.03 -3.89 21.33
CA SER A 347 13.27 -3.22 22.61
C SER A 347 11.99 -2.98 23.42
N MET A 348 10.83 -2.84 22.76
CA MET A 348 9.55 -2.64 23.44
C MET A 348 9.14 -3.86 24.27
N ILE A 349 9.46 -5.08 23.82
CA ILE A 349 9.18 -6.33 24.56
C ILE A 349 9.90 -6.32 25.92
N HIS A 350 11.15 -5.86 25.98
CA HIS A 350 11.88 -5.73 27.26
C HIS A 350 11.25 -4.72 28.23
N THR A 351 10.56 -3.68 27.73
CA THR A 351 9.80 -2.78 28.60
C THR A 351 8.51 -3.46 29.05
N LEU A 352 7.81 -4.15 28.14
CA LEU A 352 6.58 -4.89 28.45
C LEU A 352 6.80 -5.88 29.59
N ASP A 353 7.86 -6.70 29.52
CA ASP A 353 8.18 -7.69 30.57
C ASP A 353 8.23 -7.04 31.96
N ARG A 354 8.91 -5.91 32.09
CA ARG A 354 9.03 -5.17 33.36
C ARG A 354 7.69 -4.61 33.85
N LEU A 355 6.84 -4.16 32.93
CA LEU A 355 5.53 -3.59 33.27
C LEU A 355 4.54 -4.68 33.69
N LEU A 356 4.56 -5.83 33.03
CA LEU A 356 3.70 -6.95 33.38
C LEU A 356 4.11 -7.56 34.75
N ASP A 357 5.40 -7.69 35.02
CA ASP A 357 5.92 -8.20 36.30
C ASP A 357 5.71 -7.24 37.48
N GLY A 358 5.93 -5.94 37.28
CA GLY A 358 5.89 -4.93 38.33
C GLY A 358 4.48 -4.53 38.80
N ASN A 359 3.46 -4.69 37.94
CA ASN A 359 2.09 -4.23 38.20
C ASN A 359 1.10 -5.38 38.48
N LYS A 360 1.48 -6.42 39.22
CA LYS A 360 0.55 -7.54 39.54
C LYS A 360 -0.68 -7.11 40.35
N SER A 361 -0.69 -5.92 40.95
CA SER A 361 -1.83 -5.35 41.67
C SER A 361 -2.90 -4.71 40.77
N VAL A 362 -2.60 -4.49 39.49
CA VAL A 362 -3.53 -3.88 38.52
C VAL A 362 -4.23 -5.00 37.74
N SER A 363 -5.55 -5.13 37.91
CA SER A 363 -6.33 -6.23 37.31
C SER A 363 -6.75 -6.01 35.85
N LYS A 364 -6.60 -4.79 35.33
CA LYS A 364 -7.04 -4.35 33.99
C LYS A 364 -5.94 -3.56 33.30
N LYS A 365 -5.29 -4.14 32.29
CA LYS A 365 -4.20 -3.49 31.56
C LYS A 365 -4.45 -3.50 30.06
N VAL A 366 -4.24 -2.35 29.42
CA VAL A 366 -4.13 -2.26 27.97
C VAL A 366 -2.76 -1.70 27.62
N VAL A 367 -2.01 -2.39 26.78
CA VAL A 367 -0.68 -1.95 26.32
C VAL A 367 -0.69 -1.80 24.81
N PHE A 368 -0.55 -0.57 24.33
CA PHE A 368 -0.30 -0.28 22.93
C PHE A 368 1.21 -0.39 22.65
N MET A 369 1.58 -1.07 21.58
CA MET A 369 2.96 -1.23 21.09
C MET A 369 3.01 -0.78 19.63
N HIS A 370 3.48 0.45 19.40
CA HIS A 370 3.53 1.05 18.07
C HIS A 370 4.89 0.79 17.42
N MET A 371 4.88 -0.13 16.45
CA MET A 371 6.04 -0.55 15.67
C MET A 371 6.46 0.53 14.68
N MET A 372 7.63 0.33 14.10
CA MET A 372 8.16 1.15 13.01
C MET A 372 8.70 0.29 11.86
N SER A 373 8.83 -1.02 12.09
CA SER A 373 9.10 -2.02 11.05
C SER A 373 8.19 -1.80 9.83
N THR A 374 8.71 -2.08 8.64
CA THR A 374 8.08 -1.84 7.32
C THR A 374 7.87 -0.39 6.88
N HIS A 375 8.24 0.62 7.67
CA HIS A 375 8.38 2.00 7.19
C HIS A 375 9.56 2.17 6.21
N PHE A 376 9.41 2.96 5.15
CA PHE A 376 10.52 3.26 4.23
C PHE A 376 11.63 4.07 4.93
N PRO A 377 12.94 3.82 4.69
CA PRO A 377 13.54 2.81 3.83
C PRO A 377 13.81 1.51 4.59
N TYR A 378 13.08 0.46 4.18
CA TYR A 378 12.79 -0.75 4.96
C TYR A 378 14.01 -1.45 5.60
N CYS A 379 15.08 -1.72 4.85
CA CYS A 379 16.26 -2.40 5.39
C CYS A 379 17.00 -1.58 6.47
N THR A 380 16.85 -0.26 6.48
CA THR A 380 17.64 0.61 7.36
C THR A 380 17.01 0.85 8.72
N ILE A 381 15.77 0.38 8.89
CA ILE A 381 14.97 0.53 10.11
C ILE A 381 14.80 -0.78 10.86
N ILE A 382 15.38 -1.87 10.36
CA ILE A 382 15.43 -3.20 10.98
C ILE A 382 16.88 -3.57 11.34
N PRO A 383 17.11 -4.57 12.23
CA PRO A 383 18.45 -5.05 12.52
C PRO A 383 19.15 -5.64 11.29
N SER A 384 20.48 -5.46 11.21
CA SER A 384 21.29 -5.87 10.06
C SER A 384 21.24 -7.37 9.74
N GLU A 385 20.93 -8.21 10.72
CA GLU A 385 20.77 -9.66 10.55
C GLU A 385 19.50 -10.04 9.75
N PHE A 386 18.56 -9.12 9.58
CA PHE A 386 17.38 -9.28 8.71
C PHE A 386 17.57 -8.64 7.33
N GLU A 387 18.61 -7.81 7.14
CA GLU A 387 18.85 -7.09 5.89
C GLU A 387 19.18 -8.06 4.74
N ASP A 388 18.30 -8.12 3.73
CA ASP A 388 18.52 -8.91 2.52
C ASP A 388 18.15 -8.08 1.27
N LEU A 389 19.16 -7.47 0.66
CA LEU A 389 19.00 -6.72 -0.59
C LEU A 389 18.90 -7.64 -1.81
N THR A 390 19.51 -8.84 -1.75
CA THR A 390 19.61 -9.75 -2.89
C THR A 390 18.37 -10.64 -3.01
N GLY A 391 17.66 -10.85 -1.91
CA GLY A 391 16.51 -11.73 -1.82
C GLY A 391 16.91 -13.21 -1.77
N GLU A 392 18.18 -13.51 -1.50
CA GLU A 392 18.71 -14.88 -1.43
C GLU A 392 18.09 -15.70 -0.29
N THR A 393 17.51 -15.04 0.71
CA THR A 393 16.81 -15.71 1.81
C THR A 393 15.39 -16.16 1.46
N PHE A 394 14.86 -15.75 0.30
CA PHE A 394 13.52 -16.11 -0.16
C PHE A 394 13.55 -17.21 -1.22
N SER A 395 12.59 -18.14 -1.14
CA SER A 395 12.47 -19.28 -2.05
C SER A 395 11.98 -18.90 -3.45
N VAL A 396 11.27 -17.77 -3.58
CA VAL A 396 10.73 -17.26 -4.84
C VAL A 396 11.44 -15.95 -5.22
N PRO A 397 12.14 -15.88 -6.37
CA PRO A 397 12.78 -14.65 -6.81
C PRO A 397 11.76 -13.62 -7.33
N MET A 398 12.09 -12.32 -7.22
CA MET A 398 11.37 -11.25 -7.92
C MET A 398 11.96 -11.09 -9.31
N ASP A 399 11.39 -11.82 -10.27
CA ASP A 399 11.81 -11.84 -11.67
C ASP A 399 10.61 -11.71 -12.61
N ALA A 400 10.79 -12.03 -13.90
CA ALA A 400 9.71 -11.96 -14.88
C ALA A 400 8.54 -12.90 -14.57
N ALA A 401 8.80 -14.06 -13.95
CA ALA A 401 7.76 -14.99 -13.54
C ALA A 401 6.89 -14.44 -12.42
N TYR A 402 7.44 -13.53 -11.60
CA TYR A 402 6.69 -12.86 -10.56
C TYR A 402 6.02 -11.57 -11.05
N LEU A 403 6.83 -10.64 -11.54
CA LEU A 403 6.45 -9.26 -11.81
C LEU A 403 5.75 -9.07 -13.17
N GLY A 404 5.74 -10.09 -14.04
CA GLY A 404 5.02 -10.06 -15.30
C GLY A 404 5.39 -8.87 -16.19
N SER A 405 4.40 -8.11 -16.66
CA SER A 405 4.65 -6.93 -17.50
C SER A 405 5.51 -5.84 -16.84
N ILE A 406 5.51 -5.74 -15.50
CA ILE A 406 6.39 -4.79 -14.77
C ILE A 406 7.86 -5.12 -15.04
N PHE A 407 8.19 -6.40 -15.21
CA PHE A 407 9.53 -6.85 -15.56
C PHE A 407 9.86 -6.65 -17.05
N SER A 408 8.89 -6.91 -17.93
CA SER A 408 9.12 -7.10 -19.37
C SER A 408 9.04 -5.85 -20.26
N ARG A 409 8.83 -4.64 -19.72
CA ARG A 409 8.77 -3.44 -20.56
C ARG A 409 10.16 -2.82 -20.80
N GLY A 410 10.75 -3.17 -21.93
CA GLY A 410 11.85 -2.43 -22.58
C GLY A 410 11.34 -1.47 -23.67
N GLY A 411 10.32 -0.66 -23.36
CA GLY A 411 9.74 0.35 -24.27
C GLY A 411 9.42 1.66 -23.53
N GLU A 412 8.80 2.65 -24.19
CA GLU A 412 8.50 4.00 -23.67
C GLU A 412 7.74 4.04 -22.31
N GLN A 413 7.25 2.91 -21.79
CA GLN A 413 6.52 2.78 -20.53
C GLN A 413 7.06 1.69 -19.56
N GLY A 414 8.34 1.34 -19.63
CA GLY A 414 8.92 0.33 -18.74
C GLY A 414 10.12 0.79 -17.94
N LEU A 415 10.44 0.04 -16.88
CA LEU A 415 11.58 0.35 -16.02
C LEU A 415 12.89 0.04 -16.75
N SER A 416 13.84 0.98 -16.73
CA SER A 416 15.23 0.67 -17.09
C SER A 416 15.81 -0.41 -16.19
N LEU A 417 16.86 -1.10 -16.63
CA LEU A 417 17.49 -2.17 -15.84
C LEU A 417 17.93 -1.71 -14.44
N ASP A 418 18.40 -0.48 -14.31
CA ASP A 418 18.75 0.12 -13.02
C ASP A 418 17.51 0.34 -12.14
N GLN A 419 16.43 0.89 -12.69
CA GLN A 419 15.16 1.05 -11.97
C GLN A 419 14.57 -0.30 -11.54
N LEU A 420 14.62 -1.31 -12.40
CA LEU A 420 14.17 -2.67 -12.07
C LEU A 420 15.04 -3.29 -10.97
N THR A 421 16.36 -3.15 -11.05
CA THR A 421 17.29 -3.65 -10.02
C THR A 421 17.00 -2.99 -8.66
N ARG A 422 16.80 -1.66 -8.65
CA ARG A 422 16.42 -0.93 -7.43
C ARG A 422 15.05 -1.36 -6.91
N ARG A 423 14.07 -1.59 -7.79
CA ARG A 423 12.73 -2.06 -7.42
C ARG A 423 12.78 -3.43 -6.77
N ILE A 424 13.53 -4.37 -7.33
CA ILE A 424 13.72 -5.72 -6.77
C ILE A 424 14.38 -5.63 -5.39
N ALA A 425 15.46 -4.85 -5.26
CA ALA A 425 16.13 -4.65 -3.97
C ALA A 425 15.20 -4.02 -2.93
N LEU A 426 14.35 -3.07 -3.34
CA LEU A 426 13.34 -2.46 -2.49
C LEU A 426 12.31 -3.49 -1.99
N ILE A 427 11.80 -4.35 -2.87
CA ILE A 427 10.85 -5.41 -2.51
C ILE A 427 11.51 -6.42 -1.56
N ASN A 428 12.76 -6.83 -1.83
CA ASN A 428 13.50 -7.73 -0.94
C ASN A 428 13.67 -7.12 0.46
N CYS A 429 14.01 -5.82 0.53
CA CYS A 429 14.10 -5.10 1.79
C CYS A 429 12.77 -5.01 2.54
N TYR A 430 11.66 -4.83 1.82
CA TYR A 430 10.33 -4.82 2.40
C TYR A 430 9.97 -6.20 2.98
N ASP A 431 10.18 -7.27 2.21
CA ASP A 431 9.94 -8.65 2.65
C ASP A 431 10.80 -9.03 3.88
N SER A 432 12.04 -8.54 3.94
CA SER A 432 12.90 -8.65 5.12
C SER A 432 12.33 -7.95 6.35
N ALA A 433 11.74 -6.77 6.17
CA ALA A 433 11.11 -6.02 7.25
C ALA A 433 9.83 -6.73 7.73
N VAL A 434 9.04 -7.33 6.83
CA VAL A 434 7.89 -8.19 7.19
C VAL A 434 8.37 -9.41 8.00
N LYS A 435 9.49 -10.02 7.64
CA LYS A 435 10.08 -11.13 8.42
C LYS A 435 10.57 -10.72 9.81
N TYR A 436 10.98 -9.46 9.98
CA TYR A 436 11.27 -8.91 11.29
C TYR A 436 9.99 -8.68 12.13
N VAL A 437 8.88 -8.28 11.50
CA VAL A 437 7.55 -8.23 12.15
C VAL A 437 7.13 -9.63 12.62
N ASP A 438 7.28 -10.66 11.77
CA ASP A 438 7.02 -12.06 12.13
C ASP A 438 7.81 -12.50 13.38
N SER A 439 9.11 -12.23 13.40
CA SER A 439 9.99 -12.53 14.55
C SER A 439 9.61 -11.78 15.83
N PHE A 440 9.22 -10.50 15.70
CA PHE A 440 8.73 -9.71 16.83
C PHE A 440 7.45 -10.31 17.42
N LEU A 441 6.48 -10.66 16.57
CA LEU A 441 5.22 -11.26 17.00
C LEU A 441 5.45 -12.62 17.63
N ASP A 442 6.23 -13.52 17.01
CA ASP A 442 6.55 -14.82 17.60
C ASP A 442 7.22 -14.69 18.98
N THR A 443 8.18 -13.78 19.11
CA THR A 443 8.85 -13.51 20.38
C THR A 443 7.85 -13.02 21.44
N LEU A 444 6.96 -12.10 21.07
CA LEU A 444 5.91 -11.58 21.97
C LEU A 444 4.95 -12.68 22.40
N LEU A 445 4.40 -13.44 21.44
CA LEU A 445 3.43 -14.51 21.70
C LEU A 445 4.05 -15.59 22.58
N GLY A 446 5.27 -16.07 22.26
CA GLY A 446 5.97 -17.07 23.06
C GLY A 446 6.28 -16.62 24.50
N ARG A 447 6.45 -15.32 24.76
CA ARG A 447 6.60 -14.78 26.13
C ARG A 447 5.27 -14.81 26.89
N LEU A 448 4.18 -14.41 26.23
CA LEU A 448 2.85 -14.31 26.85
C LEU A 448 2.15 -15.67 27.01
N GLU A 449 2.51 -16.65 26.18
CA GLU A 449 2.00 -18.03 26.24
C GLU A 449 2.30 -18.68 27.59
N MET A 450 3.46 -18.35 28.17
CA MET A 450 3.93 -18.86 29.46
C MET A 450 3.26 -18.19 30.68
N SER A 451 2.41 -17.20 30.48
CA SER A 451 1.76 -16.44 31.55
C SER A 451 0.43 -17.09 32.01
N ASP A 452 0.21 -17.14 33.33
CA ASP A 452 -1.08 -17.52 33.92
C ASP A 452 -2.12 -16.39 33.88
N GLU A 453 -1.69 -15.15 33.57
CA GLU A 453 -2.60 -14.02 33.47
C GLU A 453 -3.37 -14.06 32.13
N PRO A 454 -4.72 -13.99 32.14
CA PRO A 454 -5.52 -13.92 30.93
C PRO A 454 -5.03 -12.80 30.00
N THR A 455 -4.51 -13.16 28.82
CA THR A 455 -3.93 -12.20 27.89
C THR A 455 -4.41 -12.45 26.46
N ALA A 456 -4.84 -11.38 25.80
CA ALA A 456 -5.08 -11.33 24.36
C ALA A 456 -4.10 -10.36 23.70
N VAL A 457 -3.72 -10.67 22.46
CA VAL A 457 -2.85 -9.86 21.61
C VAL A 457 -3.58 -9.58 20.31
N VAL A 458 -3.69 -8.30 19.95
CA VAL A 458 -4.20 -7.82 18.68
C VAL A 458 -3.02 -7.26 17.90
N TYR A 459 -2.75 -7.76 16.70
CA TYR A 459 -1.83 -7.14 15.75
C TYR A 459 -2.62 -6.60 14.57
N ILE A 460 -2.45 -5.32 14.26
CA ILE A 460 -3.06 -4.67 13.10
C ILE A 460 -2.12 -3.60 12.55
N ALA A 461 -2.02 -3.46 11.24
CA ALA A 461 -1.27 -2.35 10.64
C ALA A 461 -2.13 -1.09 10.54
N ASP A 462 -1.50 0.08 10.63
CA ASP A 462 -2.13 1.37 10.40
C ASP A 462 -2.59 1.56 8.95
N HIS A 463 -1.76 1.15 7.98
CA HIS A 463 -2.04 1.10 6.56
C HIS A 463 -1.13 0.10 5.84
N GLY A 464 -1.37 -0.10 4.54
CA GLY A 464 -0.54 -0.93 3.67
C GLY A 464 0.53 -0.11 2.94
N GLU A 465 1.26 -0.78 2.05
CA GLU A 465 2.34 -0.23 1.24
C GLU A 465 2.38 -1.02 -0.07
N ALA A 466 2.71 -0.36 -1.19
CA ALA A 466 2.73 -0.99 -2.51
C ALA A 466 4.15 -1.05 -3.10
N PRO A 467 5.09 -1.81 -2.53
CA PRO A 467 6.45 -1.92 -3.08
C PRO A 467 6.49 -2.65 -4.43
N LEU A 468 5.54 -3.55 -4.73
CA LEU A 468 5.42 -4.21 -6.04
C LEU A 468 5.15 -3.18 -7.16
N LEU A 469 4.20 -2.29 -6.95
CA LEU A 469 3.89 -1.15 -7.84
C LEU A 469 4.92 -0.01 -7.68
N GLY A 470 5.60 0.01 -6.53
CA GLY A 470 6.57 0.99 -6.02
C GLY A 470 6.09 2.42 -6.13
N THR A 471 4.83 2.57 -5.72
CA THR A 471 4.16 3.83 -5.39
C THR A 471 4.30 4.16 -3.90
N GLY A 472 4.89 3.26 -3.10
CA GLY A 472 5.02 3.45 -1.65
C GLY A 472 3.64 3.46 -1.01
N HIS A 473 3.31 4.54 -0.31
CA HIS A 473 2.01 4.82 0.31
C HIS A 473 1.41 6.15 -0.19
N GLU A 474 1.83 6.58 -1.39
CA GLU A 474 1.37 7.81 -2.05
C GLU A 474 -0.15 7.77 -2.29
N SER A 475 -0.89 8.57 -1.51
CA SER A 475 -2.36 8.57 -1.53
C SER A 475 -2.98 8.92 -2.89
N ARG A 476 -2.27 9.66 -3.75
CA ARG A 476 -2.71 9.99 -5.12
C ARG A 476 -2.65 8.80 -6.07
N MET A 477 -1.77 7.84 -5.81
CA MET A 477 -1.61 6.61 -6.58
C MET A 477 -2.33 5.46 -5.87
N HIS A 478 -3.52 5.73 -5.32
CA HIS A 478 -4.27 4.77 -4.52
C HIS A 478 -4.39 3.41 -5.21
N SER A 479 -4.28 2.36 -4.41
CA SER A 479 -4.43 0.97 -4.82
C SER A 479 -4.77 0.18 -3.58
N HIS A 480 -5.37 -0.99 -3.77
CA HIS A 480 -5.72 -1.87 -2.68
C HIS A 480 -4.52 -2.25 -1.78
N PHE A 481 -3.31 -2.35 -2.33
CA PHE A 481 -2.08 -2.59 -1.55
C PHE A 481 -1.81 -1.55 -0.47
N HIS A 482 -2.27 -0.30 -0.66
CA HIS A 482 -2.07 0.80 0.27
C HIS A 482 -2.99 0.74 1.50
N VAL A 483 -4.09 -0.01 1.44
CA VAL A 483 -5.11 -0.01 2.48
C VAL A 483 -5.46 -1.40 3.00
N GLU A 484 -5.16 -2.46 2.26
CA GLU A 484 -5.38 -3.82 2.76
C GLU A 484 -4.27 -4.24 3.72
N ILE A 485 -4.68 -4.41 4.98
CA ILE A 485 -3.80 -4.56 6.13
C ILE A 485 -3.94 -5.95 6.75
N PRO A 486 -2.88 -6.48 7.36
CA PRO A 486 -2.98 -7.66 8.19
C PRO A 486 -3.72 -7.32 9.49
N PHE A 487 -4.59 -8.22 9.92
CA PHE A 487 -5.22 -8.16 11.23
C PHE A 487 -5.30 -9.57 11.83
N VAL A 488 -4.60 -9.77 12.95
CA VAL A 488 -4.52 -11.06 13.63
C VAL A 488 -4.78 -10.90 15.13
N VAL A 489 -5.55 -11.83 15.70
CA VAL A 489 -5.78 -11.89 17.15
C VAL A 489 -5.29 -13.23 17.70
N TRP A 490 -4.51 -13.19 18.77
CA TRP A 490 -4.05 -14.36 19.53
C TRP A 490 -4.49 -14.25 20.99
N SER A 491 -4.65 -15.37 21.67
CA SER A 491 -4.84 -15.38 23.11
C SER A 491 -4.25 -16.62 23.79
N ASN A 492 -3.77 -16.45 25.03
CA ASN A 492 -3.23 -17.54 25.82
C ASN A 492 -4.36 -18.45 26.40
N LEU A 493 -3.98 -19.60 26.93
CA LEU A 493 -4.95 -20.55 27.49
C LEU A 493 -5.75 -19.97 28.67
N ALA A 494 -5.14 -19.10 29.48
CA ALA A 494 -5.82 -18.44 30.59
C ALA A 494 -6.96 -17.53 30.10
N PHE A 495 -6.74 -16.77 29.03
CA PHE A 495 -7.76 -15.95 28.38
C PHE A 495 -8.89 -16.80 27.80
N LYS A 496 -8.55 -17.82 27.01
CA LYS A 496 -9.52 -18.72 26.36
C LYS A 496 -10.44 -19.41 27.38
N ARG A 497 -9.96 -19.68 28.61
CA ARG A 497 -10.75 -20.25 29.70
C ARG A 497 -11.61 -19.23 30.44
N LYS A 498 -11.08 -18.03 30.70
CA LYS A 498 -11.78 -17.00 31.49
C LYS A 498 -12.81 -16.23 30.67
N HIS A 499 -12.48 -15.96 29.42
CA HIS A 499 -13.24 -15.12 28.48
C HIS A 499 -13.66 -15.92 27.26
N VAL A 500 -14.25 -17.11 27.50
CA VAL A 500 -14.60 -18.08 26.44
C VAL A 500 -15.53 -17.47 25.38
N ASP A 501 -16.52 -16.69 25.81
CA ASP A 501 -17.49 -16.06 24.91
C ASP A 501 -16.83 -15.00 24.02
N ILE A 502 -15.89 -14.23 24.57
CA ILE A 502 -15.12 -13.22 23.82
C ILE A 502 -14.25 -13.91 22.77
N TRP A 503 -13.53 -14.98 23.15
CA TRP A 503 -12.70 -15.72 22.20
C TRP A 503 -13.51 -16.39 21.09
N ASN A 504 -14.70 -16.91 21.38
CA ASN A 504 -15.57 -17.47 20.36
C ASN A 504 -16.06 -16.40 19.38
N ARG A 505 -16.50 -15.24 19.87
CA ARG A 505 -16.89 -14.10 19.02
C ARG A 505 -15.75 -13.63 18.10
N ILE A 506 -14.52 -13.58 18.61
CA ILE A 506 -13.34 -13.23 17.81
C ILE A 506 -13.16 -14.23 16.65
N LYS A 507 -13.23 -15.54 16.92
CA LYS A 507 -13.09 -16.57 15.88
C LYS A 507 -14.23 -16.56 14.86
N GLU A 508 -15.45 -16.24 15.29
CA GLU A 508 -16.61 -16.15 14.41
C GLU A 508 -16.58 -14.90 13.50
N ALA A 509 -15.73 -13.93 13.81
CA ALA A 509 -15.65 -12.66 13.08
C ALA A 509 -14.59 -12.64 11.95
N VAL A 510 -13.77 -13.68 11.78
CA VAL A 510 -12.57 -13.67 10.92
C VAL A 510 -12.86 -13.38 9.43
N ASP A 511 -14.06 -13.70 8.96
CA ASP A 511 -14.49 -13.50 7.58
C ASP A 511 -15.32 -12.21 7.39
N ARG A 512 -15.47 -11.38 8.43
CA ARG A 512 -16.24 -10.13 8.33
C ARG A 512 -15.43 -9.05 7.61
N PRO A 513 -16.08 -8.21 6.78
CA PRO A 513 -15.46 -7.01 6.23
C PRO A 513 -15.21 -6.01 7.36
N ILE A 514 -13.98 -5.54 7.50
CA ILE A 514 -13.54 -4.64 8.57
C ILE A 514 -12.90 -3.40 7.96
N SER A 515 -13.17 -2.25 8.60
CA SER A 515 -12.44 -1.01 8.36
C SER A 515 -11.93 -0.48 9.69
N LEU A 516 -10.74 0.12 9.68
CA LEU A 516 -10.16 0.76 10.86
C LEU A 516 -11.07 1.83 11.49
N ILE A 517 -12.02 2.41 10.76
CA ILE A 517 -13.02 3.34 11.32
C ILE A 517 -13.83 2.73 12.50
N ASP A 518 -13.90 1.40 12.57
CA ASP A 518 -14.60 0.65 13.62
C ASP A 518 -13.63 0.01 14.65
N PHE A 519 -12.32 0.22 14.51
CA PHE A 519 -11.30 -0.46 15.31
C PHE A 519 -11.44 -0.23 16.82
N SER A 520 -11.65 1.03 17.23
CA SER A 520 -11.88 1.38 18.63
C SER A 520 -13.08 0.63 19.24
N PHE A 521 -14.16 0.43 18.48
CA PHE A 521 -15.32 -0.35 18.95
C PHE A 521 -14.96 -1.82 19.13
N GLY A 522 -14.17 -2.40 18.23
CA GLY A 522 -13.65 -3.76 18.39
C GLY A 522 -12.79 -3.93 19.65
N LEU A 523 -11.86 -3.00 19.91
CA LEU A 523 -11.02 -3.05 21.13
C LEU A 523 -11.84 -2.96 22.42
N LEU A 524 -12.84 -2.07 22.44
CA LEU A 524 -13.73 -1.88 23.59
C LEU A 524 -14.62 -3.12 23.85
N ASP A 525 -15.01 -3.87 22.82
CA ASP A 525 -15.73 -5.15 22.96
C ASP A 525 -14.82 -6.26 23.51
N ILE A 526 -13.57 -6.39 23.05
CA ILE A 526 -12.61 -7.40 23.58
C ILE A 526 -12.44 -7.25 25.09
N VAL A 527 -12.43 -6.01 25.58
CA VAL A 527 -12.26 -5.71 27.00
C VAL A 527 -13.58 -5.39 27.71
N ASP A 528 -14.70 -5.83 27.13
CA ASP A 528 -16.04 -5.83 27.74
C ASP A 528 -16.44 -4.48 28.34
N VAL A 529 -16.20 -3.39 27.60
CA VAL A 529 -16.61 -2.04 28.01
C VAL A 529 -18.09 -1.83 27.72
N ASN A 530 -18.81 -1.40 28.74
CA ASN A 530 -20.23 -1.12 28.73
C ASN A 530 -20.50 0.40 28.74
N GLY A 531 -21.65 0.81 28.20
CA GLY A 531 -22.08 2.21 28.20
C GLY A 531 -21.60 3.05 27.02
N VAL A 532 -20.91 2.46 26.04
CA VAL A 532 -20.47 3.12 24.81
C VAL A 532 -21.61 3.10 23.76
N PRO A 533 -22.12 4.26 23.32
CA PRO A 533 -23.16 4.32 22.30
C PRO A 533 -22.71 3.66 21.00
N GLY A 534 -23.57 2.82 20.41
CA GLY A 534 -23.32 2.16 19.13
C GLY A 534 -22.33 0.99 19.16
N LEU A 535 -21.77 0.62 20.32
CA LEU A 535 -20.78 -0.46 20.42
C LEU A 535 -21.27 -1.78 19.80
N SER A 536 -22.53 -2.16 20.07
CA SER A 536 -23.11 -3.40 19.56
C SER A 536 -23.24 -3.44 18.03
N SER A 537 -23.44 -2.30 17.36
CA SER A 537 -23.58 -2.23 15.90
C SER A 537 -22.27 -1.93 15.18
N ARG A 538 -21.28 -1.42 15.89
CA ARG A 538 -19.97 -0.99 15.33
C ARG A 538 -18.82 -1.94 15.66
N SER A 539 -18.91 -2.75 16.70
CA SER A 539 -17.89 -3.77 16.97
C SER A 539 -18.04 -4.92 15.98
N PHE A 540 -17.01 -5.18 15.18
CA PHE A 540 -16.96 -6.33 14.29
C PHE A 540 -16.84 -7.67 15.04
N PHE A 541 -16.68 -7.68 16.37
CA PHE A 541 -16.83 -8.89 17.20
C PHE A 541 -18.26 -9.10 17.70
N SER A 542 -19.11 -8.08 17.65
CA SER A 542 -20.48 -8.16 18.16
C SER A 542 -21.38 -8.92 17.18
N PRO A 543 -22.30 -9.78 17.65
CA PRO A 543 -23.32 -10.39 16.78
C PRO A 543 -24.22 -9.37 16.09
N GLY A 544 -24.32 -8.15 16.63
CA GLY A 544 -25.11 -7.06 16.07
C GLY A 544 -24.37 -6.17 15.07
N TYR A 545 -23.15 -6.52 14.65
CA TYR A 545 -22.37 -5.72 13.71
C TYR A 545 -23.16 -5.43 12.43
N GLU A 546 -23.29 -4.14 12.09
CA GLU A 546 -24.05 -3.70 10.92
C GLU A 546 -23.14 -3.58 9.70
N ASP A 547 -23.54 -4.23 8.60
CA ASP A 547 -22.92 -4.08 7.28
C ASP A 547 -22.92 -2.62 6.83
N PHE A 548 -21.87 -2.22 6.13
CA PHE A 548 -21.74 -0.90 5.51
C PHE A 548 -20.73 -0.94 4.37
N ASP A 549 -20.79 0.04 3.48
CA ASP A 549 -19.79 0.21 2.43
C ASP A 549 -18.56 0.91 2.99
N ARG A 550 -17.41 0.25 2.92
CA ARG A 550 -16.15 0.80 3.43
C ARG A 550 -15.61 1.86 2.50
N THR A 551 -15.03 2.91 3.09
CA THR A 551 -14.45 4.03 2.34
C THR A 551 -13.05 4.37 2.84
N THR A 552 -12.21 4.84 1.92
CA THR A 552 -10.82 5.23 2.19
C THR A 552 -10.55 6.68 1.73
N LEU A 553 -9.40 7.22 2.11
CA LEU A 553 -8.96 8.58 1.77
C LEU A 553 -9.98 9.67 2.17
N HIS A 554 -10.53 9.56 3.40
CA HIS A 554 -11.59 10.45 3.92
C HIS A 554 -12.85 10.45 3.04
N GLU A 555 -13.42 9.27 2.81
CA GLU A 555 -14.66 9.07 2.03
C GLU A 555 -14.54 9.38 0.52
N LYS A 556 -13.34 9.75 0.03
CA LYS A 556 -13.11 10.03 -1.40
C LYS A 556 -13.14 8.78 -2.27
N VAL A 557 -12.79 7.63 -1.71
CA VAL A 557 -12.76 6.35 -2.42
C VAL A 557 -13.72 5.38 -1.74
N HIS A 558 -14.64 4.81 -2.53
CA HIS A 558 -15.58 3.78 -2.09
C HIS A 558 -14.97 2.40 -2.37
N TYR A 559 -14.36 1.78 -1.35
CA TYR A 559 -13.64 0.51 -1.51
C TYR A 559 -14.56 -0.64 -1.93
N ASP A 560 -15.75 -0.73 -1.34
CA ASP A 560 -16.74 -1.77 -1.70
C ASP A 560 -17.67 -1.35 -2.87
N GLY A 561 -17.44 -0.18 -3.48
CA GLY A 561 -18.33 0.43 -4.46
C GLY A 561 -17.84 0.34 -5.90
N PHE A 562 -18.78 0.33 -6.85
CA PHE A 562 -18.49 0.32 -8.30
C PHE A 562 -17.82 1.59 -8.84
N CYS A 563 -17.97 2.70 -8.12
CA CYS A 563 -17.65 4.04 -8.61
C CYS A 563 -16.19 4.47 -8.32
N SER A 564 -15.32 3.59 -7.81
CA SER A 564 -13.92 3.98 -7.60
C SER A 564 -13.17 4.01 -8.95
N GLU A 565 -12.69 5.19 -9.35
CA GLU A 565 -11.79 5.36 -10.50
C GLU A 565 -10.34 4.92 -10.17
N SER A 566 -10.09 4.37 -8.97
CA SER A 566 -8.75 4.28 -8.37
C SER A 566 -7.95 3.00 -8.69
N ASP A 567 -8.57 1.84 -8.89
CA ASP A 567 -7.85 0.57 -9.11
C ASP A 567 -8.71 -0.49 -9.85
N ASN A 568 -8.12 -1.18 -10.84
CA ASN A 568 -8.83 -2.21 -11.62
C ASN A 568 -9.23 -3.42 -10.77
N ILE A 569 -8.44 -3.79 -9.76
CA ILE A 569 -8.77 -4.94 -8.88
C ILE A 569 -9.88 -4.58 -7.89
N GLU A 570 -9.94 -3.34 -7.40
CA GLU A 570 -11.04 -2.88 -6.55
C GLU A 570 -12.36 -2.94 -7.33
N ARG A 571 -12.37 -2.45 -8.57
CA ARG A 571 -13.53 -2.56 -9.48
C ARG A 571 -13.88 -4.01 -9.79
N THR A 572 -12.88 -4.86 -10.03
CA THR A 572 -13.08 -6.30 -10.23
C THR A 572 -13.75 -6.93 -9.01
N ARG A 573 -13.26 -6.67 -7.79
CA ARG A 573 -13.85 -7.19 -6.55
C ARG A 573 -15.25 -6.64 -6.34
N ALA A 574 -15.50 -5.35 -6.56
CA ALA A 574 -16.83 -4.75 -6.47
C ALA A 574 -17.82 -5.42 -7.44
N ASN A 575 -17.42 -5.62 -8.70
CA ASN A 575 -18.21 -6.32 -9.71
C ASN A 575 -18.51 -7.77 -9.31
N LEU A 576 -17.52 -8.52 -8.83
CA LEU A 576 -17.69 -9.91 -8.36
C LEU A 576 -18.49 -10.02 -7.06
N LEU A 577 -18.34 -9.08 -6.13
CA LEU A 577 -19.14 -9.01 -4.91
C LEU A 577 -20.61 -8.77 -5.23
N ALA A 578 -20.90 -7.86 -6.16
CA ALA A 578 -22.27 -7.64 -6.60
C ALA A 578 -22.90 -8.88 -7.24
N PHE A 579 -22.14 -9.68 -7.99
CA PHE A 579 -22.59 -11.01 -8.42
C PHE A 579 -22.97 -11.91 -7.25
N SER A 580 -22.14 -11.96 -6.21
CA SER A 580 -22.39 -12.82 -5.05
C SER A 580 -23.59 -12.38 -4.19
N LYS A 581 -23.93 -11.08 -4.18
CA LYS A 581 -25.09 -10.53 -3.47
C LYS A 581 -26.42 -10.80 -4.19
N ILE A 582 -26.40 -10.94 -5.51
CA ILE A 582 -27.60 -11.18 -6.34
C ILE A 582 -28.07 -12.64 -6.25
N ASP A 583 -27.15 -13.61 -6.09
CA ASP A 583 -27.53 -15.02 -5.94
C ASP A 583 -26.51 -15.79 -5.07
N ARG A 584 -26.97 -16.35 -3.94
CA ARG A 584 -26.14 -16.93 -2.86
C ARG A 584 -25.19 -18.00 -3.37
N GLU A 585 -23.92 -17.93 -2.98
CA GLU A 585 -22.84 -18.96 -2.99
C GLU A 585 -22.57 -19.74 -4.30
N LYS A 586 -23.57 -20.05 -5.13
CA LYS A 586 -23.45 -20.82 -6.38
C LYS A 586 -22.68 -20.09 -7.48
N ASN A 587 -22.85 -18.78 -7.61
CA ASN A 587 -22.38 -18.04 -8.79
C ASN A 587 -21.00 -17.38 -8.62
N ARG A 588 -20.53 -17.10 -7.39
CA ARG A 588 -19.17 -16.54 -7.16
C ARG A 588 -18.09 -17.46 -7.71
N PHE A 589 -18.29 -18.77 -7.63
CA PHE A 589 -17.32 -19.76 -8.11
C PHE A 589 -17.39 -20.01 -9.62
N LYS A 590 -18.40 -19.49 -10.33
CA LYS A 590 -18.54 -19.66 -11.78
C LYS A 590 -17.60 -18.73 -12.55
N ILE A 591 -17.30 -17.54 -12.03
CA ILE A 591 -16.48 -16.55 -12.76
C ILE A 591 -15.01 -16.77 -12.43
N TRP A 592 -14.21 -17.07 -13.47
CA TRP A 592 -12.78 -17.33 -13.35
C TRP A 592 -11.97 -16.30 -14.13
N ALA A 593 -10.75 -15.99 -13.66
CA ALA A 593 -9.86 -15.07 -14.35
C ALA A 593 -9.11 -15.76 -15.50
N HIS A 594 -9.09 -15.12 -16.66
CA HIS A 594 -8.36 -15.57 -17.84
C HIS A 594 -6.89 -15.09 -17.81
N ARG A 595 -5.96 -15.93 -18.29
CA ARG A 595 -4.52 -15.65 -18.49
C ARG A 595 -3.71 -15.26 -17.27
N VAL A 596 -3.92 -15.95 -16.16
CA VAL A 596 -3.18 -15.72 -14.91
C VAL A 596 -1.81 -16.42 -14.96
N ASN A 597 -0.90 -15.90 -15.79
CA ASN A 597 0.35 -16.54 -16.17
C ASN A 597 1.58 -16.13 -15.32
N SER A 598 1.40 -15.36 -14.25
CA SER A 598 2.49 -14.91 -13.37
C SER A 598 2.12 -15.07 -11.89
N HIS A 599 3.11 -15.06 -10.99
CA HIS A 599 2.82 -15.08 -9.55
C HIS A 599 2.12 -13.80 -9.07
N GLY A 600 2.46 -12.64 -9.64
CA GLY A 600 1.79 -11.38 -9.33
C GLY A 600 0.32 -11.38 -9.74
N SER A 601 -0.02 -11.90 -10.93
CA SER A 601 -1.42 -12.00 -11.36
C SER A 601 -2.19 -13.01 -10.51
N LEU A 602 -1.55 -14.12 -10.11
CA LEU A 602 -2.15 -15.09 -9.18
C LEU A 602 -2.39 -14.50 -7.78
N LEU A 603 -1.47 -13.66 -7.28
CA LEU A 603 -1.61 -12.97 -6.00
C LEU A 603 -2.90 -12.13 -5.96
N GLU A 604 -3.22 -11.41 -7.03
CA GLU A 604 -4.45 -10.63 -7.11
C GLU A 604 -5.68 -11.48 -7.43
N ALA A 605 -5.56 -12.44 -8.35
CA ALA A 605 -6.69 -13.23 -8.82
C ALA A 605 -7.28 -14.13 -7.71
N LYS A 606 -6.44 -14.74 -6.86
CA LYS A 606 -6.91 -15.65 -5.80
C LYS A 606 -7.82 -14.97 -4.77
N ASP A 607 -7.67 -13.66 -4.57
CA ASP A 607 -8.49 -12.88 -3.63
C ASP A 607 -9.91 -12.62 -4.19
N ALA A 608 -10.05 -12.66 -5.51
CA ALA A 608 -11.25 -12.22 -6.21
C ALA A 608 -12.05 -13.37 -6.82
N PHE A 609 -11.37 -14.36 -7.43
CA PHE A 609 -11.97 -15.38 -8.29
C PHE A 609 -12.00 -16.76 -7.63
N GLY A 610 -13.01 -17.57 -7.99
CA GLY A 610 -13.09 -18.98 -7.59
C GLY A 610 -12.12 -19.90 -8.35
N GLY A 611 -11.51 -19.41 -9.43
CA GLY A 611 -10.56 -20.15 -10.25
C GLY A 611 -9.88 -19.28 -11.29
N VAL A 612 -8.86 -19.86 -11.93
CA VAL A 612 -8.02 -19.19 -12.93
C VAL A 612 -7.76 -20.10 -14.11
N GLU A 613 -7.66 -19.49 -15.29
CA GLU A 613 -7.07 -20.09 -16.47
C GLU A 613 -5.61 -19.67 -16.60
N LEU A 614 -4.77 -20.63 -16.98
CA LEU A 614 -3.37 -20.39 -17.29
C LEU A 614 -2.90 -21.24 -18.46
N ASP A 615 -1.99 -20.66 -19.24
CA ASP A 615 -1.41 -21.30 -20.40
C ASP A 615 -0.24 -22.19 -19.98
N ILE A 616 -0.29 -23.49 -20.31
CA ILE A 616 0.79 -24.44 -20.00
C ILE A 616 1.46 -25.02 -21.24
N VAL A 617 2.77 -25.17 -21.16
CA VAL A 617 3.61 -25.76 -22.19
C VAL A 617 4.47 -26.87 -21.59
N PHE A 618 4.42 -28.07 -22.16
CA PHE A 618 5.22 -29.19 -21.71
C PHE A 618 6.61 -29.20 -22.39
N ASP A 619 7.67 -29.12 -21.59
CA ASP A 619 9.06 -29.30 -22.06
C ASP A 619 9.44 -30.78 -21.97
N GLU A 620 9.65 -31.43 -23.11
CA GLU A 620 9.97 -32.85 -23.18
C GLU A 620 11.35 -33.22 -22.63
N LYS A 621 12.33 -32.30 -22.67
CA LYS A 621 13.69 -32.56 -22.19
C LYS A 621 13.77 -32.45 -20.68
N LYS A 622 13.05 -31.48 -20.12
CA LYS A 622 12.98 -31.25 -18.67
C LYS A 622 11.90 -32.09 -18.00
N GLU A 623 10.97 -32.66 -18.77
CA GLU A 623 9.78 -33.39 -18.31
C GLU A 623 8.92 -32.56 -17.32
N ARG A 624 8.76 -31.27 -17.61
CA ARG A 624 8.02 -30.32 -16.76
C ARG A 624 7.11 -29.41 -17.58
N PHE A 625 6.02 -28.98 -16.96
CA PHE A 625 5.18 -27.90 -17.48
C PHE A 625 5.71 -26.55 -17.04
N PHE A 626 5.73 -25.62 -17.99
CA PHE A 626 5.98 -24.21 -17.77
C PHE A 626 4.69 -23.42 -18.03
N VAL A 627 4.47 -22.38 -17.26
CA VAL A 627 3.32 -21.47 -17.37
C VAL A 627 3.78 -20.28 -18.19
N TYR A 628 3.27 -20.13 -19.42
CA TYR A 628 3.48 -18.98 -20.31
C TYR A 628 2.65 -19.14 -21.60
N HIS A 629 2.37 -18.04 -22.29
CA HIS A 629 1.65 -18.04 -23.56
C HIS A 629 2.59 -17.89 -24.78
N PRO A 630 2.79 -18.91 -25.62
CA PRO A 630 3.50 -18.75 -26.88
C PRO A 630 2.81 -17.71 -27.80
N PRO A 631 3.54 -16.86 -28.54
CA PRO A 631 4.98 -16.95 -28.81
C PRO A 631 5.88 -16.23 -27.79
N ALA A 632 5.36 -15.78 -26.64
CA ALA A 632 6.19 -15.19 -25.61
C ALA A 632 7.26 -16.19 -25.12
N ASP A 633 8.39 -15.64 -24.67
CA ASP A 633 9.49 -16.45 -24.17
C ASP A 633 9.14 -17.09 -22.82
N ASN A 634 9.63 -18.31 -22.60
CA ASN A 634 9.49 -19.01 -21.33
C ASN A 634 10.30 -18.30 -20.24
N HIS A 635 9.61 -17.65 -19.30
CA HIS A 635 10.18 -16.94 -18.16
C HIS A 635 10.56 -17.84 -16.97
N GLY A 636 10.52 -19.16 -17.13
CA GLY A 636 11.00 -20.12 -16.14
C GLY A 636 9.96 -20.52 -15.08
N LEU A 637 8.75 -19.96 -15.11
CA LEU A 637 7.69 -20.34 -14.18
C LEU A 637 7.23 -21.77 -14.46
N THR A 638 7.44 -22.67 -13.51
CA THR A 638 6.95 -24.04 -13.63
C THR A 638 5.58 -24.18 -13.00
N LEU A 639 4.74 -25.07 -13.54
CA LEU A 639 3.42 -25.36 -12.95
C LEU A 639 3.52 -25.84 -11.50
N GLU A 640 4.62 -26.51 -11.13
CA GLU A 640 4.88 -26.90 -9.73
C GLU A 640 5.02 -25.68 -8.81
N ASN A 641 5.84 -24.69 -9.21
CA ASN A 641 6.04 -23.48 -8.40
C ASN A 641 4.77 -22.63 -8.38
N TYR A 642 3.97 -22.65 -9.45
CA TYR A 642 2.66 -22.02 -9.51
C TYR A 642 1.70 -22.63 -8.48
N LEU A 643 1.54 -23.95 -8.51
CA LEU A 643 0.62 -24.69 -7.60
C LEU A 643 1.02 -24.58 -6.12
N LYS A 644 2.32 -24.45 -5.81
CA LYS A 644 2.81 -24.24 -4.44
C LYS A 644 2.21 -23.01 -3.74
N GLN A 645 1.69 -22.04 -4.50
CA GLN A 645 1.13 -20.81 -3.94
C GLN A 645 -0.37 -20.89 -3.66
N ASP A 646 -1.04 -21.92 -4.17
CA ASP A 646 -2.47 -22.12 -3.95
C ASP A 646 -2.71 -22.97 -2.70
N LYS A 647 -2.90 -22.27 -1.58
CA LYS A 647 -3.30 -22.86 -0.30
C LYS A 647 -4.82 -22.88 -0.10
N GLU A 648 -5.58 -22.21 -0.98
CA GLU A 648 -7.02 -21.97 -0.80
C GLU A 648 -7.91 -22.85 -1.69
N GLY A 649 -7.32 -23.67 -2.56
CA GLY A 649 -8.05 -24.68 -3.33
C GLY A 649 -8.70 -24.12 -4.60
N LEU A 650 -8.01 -23.22 -5.29
CA LEU A 650 -8.46 -22.52 -6.50
C LEU A 650 -8.91 -23.46 -7.64
N GLY A 651 -9.90 -23.09 -8.45
CA GLY A 651 -10.17 -23.81 -9.70
C GLY A 651 -9.07 -23.59 -10.74
N TYR A 652 -8.73 -24.61 -11.53
CA TYR A 652 -7.72 -24.49 -12.60
C TYR A 652 -8.26 -24.88 -13.97
N TRP A 653 -8.15 -23.97 -14.93
CA TRP A 653 -8.26 -24.28 -16.35
C TRP A 653 -6.86 -24.26 -16.95
N LEU A 654 -6.35 -25.45 -17.27
CA LEU A 654 -5.03 -25.62 -17.85
C LEU A 654 -5.14 -25.66 -19.38
N ASP A 655 -4.89 -24.53 -20.05
CA ASP A 655 -4.86 -24.45 -21.52
C ASP A 655 -3.51 -24.95 -22.04
N TRP A 656 -3.47 -26.22 -22.45
CA TRP A 656 -2.24 -26.86 -22.91
C TRP A 656 -1.94 -26.54 -24.39
N LYS A 657 -0.86 -25.78 -24.62
CA LYS A 657 -0.52 -25.20 -25.93
C LYS A 657 0.32 -26.06 -26.86
N ASN A 658 0.92 -27.14 -26.39
CA ASN A 658 1.76 -27.99 -27.24
C ASN A 658 1.50 -29.51 -27.10
N PRO A 659 0.24 -29.97 -27.03
CA PRO A 659 -0.05 -31.40 -26.97
C PRO A 659 0.39 -32.09 -28.26
N SER A 660 1.03 -33.26 -28.12
CA SER A 660 1.37 -34.13 -29.25
C SER A 660 1.29 -35.60 -28.82
N GLU A 661 1.08 -36.50 -29.77
CA GLU A 661 1.11 -37.95 -29.49
C GLU A 661 2.41 -38.40 -28.83
N LYS A 662 3.54 -37.72 -29.16
CA LYS A 662 4.87 -38.04 -28.64
C LYS A 662 5.06 -37.66 -27.17
N ASN A 663 4.45 -36.55 -26.74
CA ASN A 663 4.64 -36.03 -25.39
C ASN A 663 3.50 -36.39 -24.42
N MET A 664 2.33 -36.80 -24.93
CA MET A 664 1.13 -37.08 -24.14
C MET A 664 1.35 -37.97 -22.93
N ALA A 665 1.99 -39.13 -23.11
CA ALA A 665 2.20 -40.07 -22.00
C ALA A 665 3.11 -39.49 -20.90
N ARG A 666 4.16 -38.75 -21.28
CA ARG A 666 5.08 -38.09 -20.33
C ARG A 666 4.40 -36.93 -19.62
N ALA A 667 3.62 -36.14 -20.37
CA ALA A 667 2.85 -35.01 -19.85
C ALA A 667 1.82 -35.47 -18.80
N ILE A 668 1.00 -36.49 -19.11
CA ILE A 668 0.05 -37.07 -18.15
C ILE A 668 0.76 -37.60 -16.91
N LYS A 669 1.86 -38.34 -17.08
CA LYS A 669 2.66 -38.83 -15.94
C LYS A 669 3.14 -37.68 -15.05
N ARG A 670 3.55 -36.55 -15.64
CA ARG A 670 3.95 -35.36 -14.87
C ARG A 670 2.76 -34.72 -14.15
N LEU A 671 1.59 -34.61 -14.79
CA LEU A 671 0.37 -34.11 -14.14
C LEU A 671 -0.05 -35.00 -12.97
N GLU A 672 0.02 -36.33 -13.10
CA GLU A 672 -0.25 -37.25 -11.99
C GLU A 672 0.74 -37.07 -10.83
N GLY A 673 2.03 -36.84 -11.15
CA GLY A 673 3.04 -36.52 -10.15
C GLY A 673 2.72 -35.23 -9.39
N LEU A 674 2.36 -34.17 -10.10
CA LEU A 674 1.92 -32.91 -9.50
C LEU A 674 0.64 -33.10 -8.67
N ASN A 675 -0.32 -33.87 -9.17
CA ASN A 675 -1.55 -34.14 -8.44
C ASN A 675 -1.29 -34.92 -7.14
N SER A 676 -0.32 -35.84 -7.11
CA SER A 676 0.04 -36.54 -5.88
C SER A 676 0.54 -35.59 -4.77
N GLU A 677 1.14 -34.46 -5.15
CA GLU A 677 1.64 -33.43 -4.23
C GLU A 677 0.56 -32.40 -3.87
N PHE A 678 -0.17 -31.88 -4.86
CA PHE A 678 -1.07 -30.72 -4.68
C PHE A 678 -2.57 -31.05 -4.68
N GLN A 679 -2.95 -32.30 -4.98
CA GLN A 679 -4.35 -32.79 -4.98
C GLN A 679 -5.32 -31.90 -5.80
N PHE A 680 -4.86 -31.33 -6.91
CA PHE A 680 -5.61 -30.32 -7.68
C PHE A 680 -6.48 -30.90 -8.82
N LYS A 681 -6.35 -32.18 -9.14
CA LYS A 681 -7.04 -32.81 -10.28
C LYS A 681 -8.57 -32.74 -10.21
N GLY A 682 -9.16 -32.81 -9.01
CA GLY A 682 -10.61 -32.71 -8.83
C GLY A 682 -11.19 -31.33 -9.17
N ARG A 683 -10.33 -30.31 -9.21
CA ARG A 683 -10.65 -28.90 -9.47
C ARG A 683 -9.93 -28.38 -10.72
N ALA A 684 -9.44 -29.27 -11.58
CA ALA A 684 -8.67 -28.91 -12.76
C ALA A 684 -9.30 -29.44 -14.05
N LEU A 685 -9.52 -28.54 -15.00
CA LEU A 685 -9.79 -28.84 -16.39
C LEU A 685 -8.48 -28.82 -17.18
N VAL A 686 -8.23 -29.82 -18.03
CA VAL A 686 -7.15 -29.79 -19.02
C VAL A 686 -7.76 -29.60 -20.41
N GLU A 687 -7.54 -28.42 -20.98
CA GLU A 687 -7.94 -28.11 -22.34
C GLU A 687 -6.77 -28.34 -23.30
N THR A 688 -7.07 -28.85 -24.49
CA THR A 688 -6.11 -29.00 -25.57
C THR A 688 -6.55 -28.19 -26.78
N GLN A 689 -5.61 -27.88 -27.67
CA GLN A 689 -5.90 -27.10 -28.87
C GLN A 689 -6.98 -27.71 -29.77
N GLN A 690 -7.71 -26.80 -30.43
CA GLN A 690 -8.72 -27.14 -31.43
C GLN A 690 -8.15 -28.13 -32.47
N GLY A 691 -8.81 -29.28 -32.62
CA GLY A 691 -8.43 -30.30 -33.60
C GLY A 691 -7.40 -31.33 -33.12
N PHE A 692 -6.90 -31.23 -31.87
CA PHE A 692 -6.10 -32.30 -31.27
C PHE A 692 -7.03 -33.42 -30.76
N GLN A 693 -6.89 -34.63 -31.33
CA GLN A 693 -7.88 -35.71 -31.19
C GLN A 693 -7.51 -36.82 -30.19
N ASP A 694 -6.35 -36.76 -29.52
CA ASP A 694 -5.89 -37.84 -28.61
C ASP A 694 -6.12 -37.52 -27.11
N THR A 695 -7.16 -36.74 -26.81
CA THR A 695 -7.54 -36.37 -25.42
C THR A 695 -8.13 -37.50 -24.62
N GLY A 696 -8.63 -38.57 -25.27
CA GLY A 696 -9.19 -39.73 -24.57
C GLY A 696 -8.19 -40.43 -23.63
N LYS A 697 -6.88 -40.14 -23.75
CA LYS A 697 -5.87 -40.55 -22.77
C LYS A 697 -5.96 -39.77 -21.44
N LEU A 698 -6.33 -38.49 -21.46
CA LEU A 698 -6.60 -37.69 -20.26
C LEU A 698 -7.82 -38.25 -19.51
N THR A 699 -8.94 -38.45 -20.21
CA THR A 699 -10.17 -39.00 -19.62
C THR A 699 -9.95 -40.41 -19.05
N LYS A 700 -9.20 -41.28 -19.74
CA LYS A 700 -8.84 -42.62 -19.23
C LYS A 700 -8.02 -42.60 -17.94
N ASN A 701 -7.30 -41.50 -17.70
CA ASN A 701 -6.60 -41.26 -16.45
C ASN A 701 -7.45 -40.41 -15.50
N ASN A 702 -8.76 -40.28 -15.69
CA ASN A 702 -9.69 -39.52 -14.85
C ASN A 702 -9.39 -38.01 -14.76
N TRP A 703 -8.77 -37.42 -15.79
CA TRP A 703 -8.70 -35.96 -15.91
C TRP A 703 -9.97 -35.42 -16.57
N LYS A 704 -10.45 -34.27 -16.08
CA LYS A 704 -11.44 -33.48 -16.84
C LYS A 704 -10.77 -32.92 -18.09
N SER A 705 -11.42 -33.08 -19.24
CA SER A 705 -10.94 -32.57 -20.51
C SER A 705 -12.09 -32.03 -21.35
N SER A 706 -11.86 -30.86 -21.95
CA SER A 706 -12.86 -30.14 -22.72
C SER A 706 -12.66 -30.29 -24.22
N PHE A 707 -13.77 -30.46 -24.95
CA PHE A 707 -13.80 -30.30 -26.40
C PHE A 707 -14.02 -28.82 -26.76
N TYR A 708 -12.98 -28.20 -27.32
CA TYR A 708 -13.06 -26.83 -27.83
C TYR A 708 -13.87 -26.77 -29.15
N LEU A 709 -15.05 -26.14 -29.11
CA LEU A 709 -15.90 -25.93 -30.28
C LEU A 709 -15.18 -25.16 -31.41
N PRO A 710 -15.45 -25.47 -32.68
CA PRO A 710 -14.75 -24.86 -33.80
C PRO A 710 -15.22 -23.42 -34.11
N THR A 711 -14.80 -22.46 -33.28
CA THR A 711 -15.27 -21.07 -33.25
C THR A 711 -15.36 -20.41 -34.62
N LYS A 712 -14.26 -20.38 -35.38
CA LYS A 712 -14.25 -19.69 -36.69
C LYS A 712 -15.25 -20.28 -37.68
N LYS A 713 -15.37 -21.62 -37.72
CA LYS A 713 -16.29 -22.33 -38.64
C LYS A 713 -17.75 -22.04 -38.24
N LEU A 714 -18.06 -22.16 -36.95
CA LEU A 714 -19.42 -21.96 -36.44
C LEU A 714 -19.89 -20.51 -36.53
N LEU A 715 -19.02 -19.52 -36.27
CA LEU A 715 -19.38 -18.11 -36.43
C LEU A 715 -19.73 -17.75 -37.87
N VAL A 716 -19.01 -18.30 -38.85
CA VAL A 716 -19.34 -18.11 -40.28
C VAL A 716 -20.71 -18.72 -40.59
N LEU A 717 -20.95 -19.96 -40.15
CA LEU A 717 -22.22 -20.66 -40.42
C LEU A 717 -23.42 -19.96 -39.77
N LEU A 718 -23.27 -19.48 -38.53
CA LEU A 718 -24.30 -18.72 -37.81
C LEU A 718 -24.60 -17.40 -38.55
N SER A 719 -23.57 -16.71 -39.04
CA SER A 719 -23.73 -15.48 -39.82
C SER A 719 -24.41 -15.72 -41.17
N ASP A 720 -24.15 -16.84 -41.82
CA ASP A 720 -24.72 -17.21 -43.11
C ASP A 720 -26.16 -17.76 -42.99
N GLY A 721 -26.61 -18.11 -41.79
CA GLY A 721 -27.96 -18.63 -41.52
C GLY A 721 -28.24 -20.02 -42.12
N ASN A 722 -27.19 -20.81 -42.41
CA ASN A 722 -27.33 -22.10 -43.07
C ASN A 722 -27.58 -23.24 -42.07
N GLU A 723 -28.81 -23.35 -41.57
CA GLU A 723 -29.19 -24.30 -40.52
C GLU A 723 -28.82 -25.76 -40.85
N ALA A 724 -29.01 -26.22 -42.09
CA ALA A 724 -28.69 -27.60 -42.47
C ALA A 724 -27.19 -27.92 -42.34
N GLN A 725 -26.30 -26.94 -42.60
CA GLN A 725 -24.88 -27.11 -42.38
C GLN A 725 -24.53 -27.06 -40.88
N ILE A 726 -25.24 -26.25 -40.10
CA ILE A 726 -25.05 -26.18 -38.65
C ILE A 726 -25.46 -27.51 -37.99
N ASP A 727 -26.60 -28.10 -38.38
CA ASP A 727 -27.05 -29.42 -37.92
C ASP A 727 -25.99 -30.49 -38.19
N SER A 728 -25.46 -30.52 -39.43
CA SER A 728 -24.40 -31.46 -39.79
C SER A 728 -23.13 -31.27 -38.97
N VAL A 729 -22.80 -30.04 -38.56
CA VAL A 729 -21.64 -29.75 -37.71
C VAL A 729 -21.92 -30.12 -36.26
N ALA A 730 -23.12 -29.89 -35.75
CA ALA A 730 -23.53 -30.33 -34.41
C ALA A 730 -23.42 -31.86 -34.27
N ASP A 731 -23.93 -32.61 -35.27
CA ASP A 731 -23.79 -34.07 -35.33
C ASP A 731 -22.32 -34.51 -35.37
N GLU A 732 -21.46 -33.79 -36.10
CA GLU A 732 -20.01 -34.06 -36.15
C GLU A 732 -19.36 -33.82 -34.78
N VAL A 733 -19.72 -32.72 -34.11
CA VAL A 733 -19.23 -32.38 -32.77
C VAL A 733 -19.61 -33.46 -31.77
N VAL A 734 -20.89 -33.87 -31.71
CA VAL A 734 -21.36 -34.93 -30.81
C VAL A 734 -20.60 -36.24 -31.06
N LYS A 735 -20.45 -36.65 -32.32
CA LYS A 735 -19.68 -37.85 -32.67
C LYS A 735 -18.23 -37.78 -32.20
N LEU A 736 -17.60 -36.61 -32.30
CA LEU A 736 -16.23 -36.42 -31.82
C LEU A 736 -16.16 -36.45 -30.29
N ILE A 737 -17.11 -35.82 -29.60
CA ILE A 737 -17.23 -35.85 -28.13
C ILE A 737 -17.31 -37.30 -27.65
N GLU A 738 -18.24 -38.08 -28.20
CA GLU A 738 -18.45 -39.50 -27.84
C GLU A 738 -17.23 -40.37 -28.16
N LYS A 739 -16.67 -40.22 -29.37
CA LYS A 739 -15.52 -41.01 -29.84
C LYS A 739 -14.30 -40.84 -28.94
N HIS A 740 -14.09 -39.63 -28.43
CA HIS A 740 -12.91 -39.26 -27.64
C HIS A 740 -13.19 -39.18 -26.14
N ALA A 741 -14.44 -39.43 -25.71
CA ALA A 741 -14.89 -39.41 -24.32
C ALA A 741 -14.53 -38.09 -23.60
N TYR A 742 -14.87 -36.96 -24.22
CA TYR A 742 -14.80 -35.67 -23.53
C TYR A 742 -15.89 -35.60 -22.46
N ASN A 743 -15.57 -34.98 -21.32
CA ASN A 743 -16.50 -34.77 -20.21
C ASN A 743 -16.91 -33.30 -20.04
N ALA A 744 -16.27 -32.41 -20.80
CA ALA A 744 -16.62 -31.00 -20.86
C ALA A 744 -16.64 -30.49 -22.30
N ILE A 745 -17.31 -29.36 -22.52
CA ILE A 745 -17.18 -28.55 -23.73
C ILE A 745 -16.74 -27.14 -23.36
N SER A 746 -16.02 -26.50 -24.27
CA SER A 746 -15.55 -25.14 -24.07
C SER A 746 -15.72 -24.29 -25.34
N PHE A 747 -16.17 -23.05 -25.17
CA PHE A 747 -16.41 -22.17 -26.32
C PHE A 747 -16.39 -20.66 -26.01
N ASP A 748 -16.12 -19.90 -27.07
CA ASP A 748 -16.26 -18.45 -27.09
C ASP A 748 -17.74 -18.06 -26.97
N VAL A 749 -18.05 -17.10 -26.10
CA VAL A 749 -19.43 -16.67 -25.78
C VAL A 749 -20.28 -16.37 -27.01
N ARG A 750 -19.68 -15.94 -28.14
CA ARG A 750 -20.40 -15.67 -29.39
C ARG A 750 -21.05 -16.93 -29.99
N LEU A 751 -20.63 -18.11 -29.56
CA LEU A 751 -21.23 -19.40 -29.92
C LEU A 751 -22.37 -19.82 -28.98
N TYR A 752 -22.75 -19.02 -27.98
CA TYR A 752 -23.86 -19.34 -27.08
C TYR A 752 -25.16 -19.67 -27.84
N PRO A 753 -25.58 -18.96 -28.90
CA PRO A 753 -26.76 -19.35 -29.68
C PRO A 753 -26.63 -20.73 -30.35
N PHE A 754 -25.41 -21.14 -30.73
CA PHE A 754 -25.17 -22.48 -31.26
C PHE A 754 -25.26 -23.54 -30.15
N TYR A 755 -24.64 -23.28 -29.00
CA TYR A 755 -24.73 -24.15 -27.83
C TYR A 755 -26.18 -24.35 -27.40
N GLU A 756 -26.90 -23.25 -27.17
CA GLU A 756 -28.26 -23.22 -26.65
C GLU A 756 -29.22 -24.02 -27.53
N LYS A 757 -29.14 -23.86 -28.86
CA LYS A 757 -30.08 -24.51 -29.79
C LYS A 757 -29.67 -25.93 -30.18
N TRP A 758 -28.38 -26.27 -30.26
CA TRP A 758 -27.93 -27.55 -30.84
C TRP A 758 -27.24 -28.50 -29.87
N LEU A 759 -26.64 -28.02 -28.78
CA LEU A 759 -25.84 -28.86 -27.88
C LEU A 759 -26.36 -28.92 -26.45
N LYS A 760 -27.14 -27.94 -25.98
CA LYS A 760 -27.60 -27.83 -24.59
C LYS A 760 -28.30 -29.10 -24.09
N ASP A 761 -29.26 -29.61 -24.85
CA ASP A 761 -29.97 -30.86 -24.50
C ASP A 761 -29.01 -32.06 -24.40
N TYR A 762 -28.07 -32.18 -25.35
CA TYR A 762 -27.09 -33.28 -25.34
C TYR A 762 -26.18 -33.19 -24.11
N VAL A 763 -25.65 -31.99 -23.82
CA VAL A 763 -24.78 -31.71 -22.68
C VAL A 763 -25.47 -32.04 -21.36
N GLN A 764 -26.72 -31.57 -21.17
CA GLN A 764 -27.50 -31.85 -19.97
C GLN A 764 -27.78 -33.34 -19.79
N ASN A 765 -28.19 -34.02 -20.86
CA ASN A 765 -28.51 -35.46 -20.81
C ASN A 765 -27.28 -36.34 -20.52
N ASN A 766 -26.08 -35.83 -20.76
CA ASN A 766 -24.82 -36.55 -20.52
C ASN A 766 -24.01 -35.98 -19.34
N GLU A 767 -24.59 -35.07 -18.55
CA GLU A 767 -23.95 -34.45 -17.37
C GLU A 767 -22.55 -33.89 -17.69
N MET A 768 -22.42 -33.22 -18.84
CA MET A 768 -21.16 -32.62 -19.26
C MET A 768 -20.98 -31.23 -18.67
N ASP A 769 -19.74 -30.90 -18.27
CA ASP A 769 -19.42 -29.56 -17.79
C ASP A 769 -19.32 -28.57 -18.98
N VAL A 770 -19.73 -27.31 -18.78
CA VAL A 770 -19.68 -26.26 -19.80
C VAL A 770 -18.83 -25.09 -19.36
N TYR A 771 -17.86 -24.78 -20.19
CA TYR A 771 -16.88 -23.74 -19.97
C TYR A 771 -16.98 -22.66 -21.06
N VAL A 772 -17.23 -21.42 -20.67
CA VAL A 772 -17.43 -20.31 -21.61
C VAL A 772 -16.35 -19.25 -21.38
N TRP A 773 -15.91 -18.54 -22.41
CA TRP A 773 -15.10 -17.33 -22.23
C TRP A 773 -15.58 -16.16 -23.09
N ASP A 774 -15.37 -14.95 -22.58
CA ASP A 774 -15.51 -13.71 -23.36
C ASP A 774 -14.22 -12.87 -23.28
N GLN A 775 -13.41 -12.97 -24.34
CA GLN A 775 -12.17 -12.19 -24.46
C GLN A 775 -12.42 -10.69 -24.71
N SER A 776 -13.65 -10.25 -24.93
CA SER A 776 -14.00 -8.84 -25.08
C SER A 776 -14.59 -8.22 -23.80
N LEU A 777 -14.85 -9.06 -22.79
CA LEU A 777 -15.36 -8.63 -21.50
C LEU A 777 -14.19 -8.48 -20.54
N ARG A 778 -13.92 -7.24 -20.13
CA ARG A 778 -13.10 -6.99 -18.94
C ARG A 778 -14.01 -6.96 -17.74
N ILE A 779 -13.67 -7.76 -16.73
CA ILE A 779 -14.48 -7.86 -15.51
C ILE A 779 -14.52 -6.57 -14.71
N ASP A 780 -13.55 -5.67 -14.88
CA ASP A 780 -13.55 -4.37 -14.24
C ASP A 780 -14.44 -3.36 -14.96
N ALA A 781 -14.91 -3.59 -16.19
CA ALA A 781 -15.74 -2.62 -16.93
C ALA A 781 -17.07 -2.31 -16.22
N GLU A 782 -17.60 -1.09 -16.40
CA GLU A 782 -18.88 -0.68 -15.77
C GLU A 782 -20.07 -1.51 -16.25
N ASP A 783 -20.07 -1.91 -17.52
CA ASP A 783 -21.10 -2.73 -18.15
C ASP A 783 -20.88 -4.24 -17.94
N ALA A 784 -19.85 -4.62 -17.16
CA ALA A 784 -19.47 -6.02 -17.04
C ALA A 784 -20.61 -6.87 -16.47
N ILE A 785 -21.35 -6.33 -15.51
CA ILE A 785 -22.45 -7.04 -14.87
C ILE A 785 -23.57 -7.34 -15.86
N ASP A 786 -24.03 -6.31 -16.55
CA ASP A 786 -25.13 -6.41 -17.51
C ASP A 786 -24.80 -7.44 -18.60
N ARG A 787 -23.54 -7.42 -19.08
CA ARG A 787 -23.08 -8.31 -20.14
C ARG A 787 -23.05 -9.79 -19.75
N ILE A 788 -22.68 -10.11 -18.51
CA ILE A 788 -22.53 -11.51 -18.08
C ILE A 788 -23.79 -12.07 -17.40
N SER A 789 -24.67 -11.21 -16.87
CA SER A 789 -25.89 -11.60 -16.15
C SER A 789 -26.74 -12.66 -16.87
N VAL A 790 -26.95 -12.50 -18.19
CA VAL A 790 -27.74 -13.42 -19.03
C VAL A 790 -27.17 -14.85 -19.03
N TYR A 791 -25.85 -15.00 -18.91
CA TYR A 791 -25.19 -16.31 -18.90
C TYR A 791 -25.12 -16.90 -17.48
N MET A 792 -25.14 -16.07 -16.44
CA MET A 792 -25.07 -16.54 -15.06
C MET A 792 -26.37 -17.23 -14.60
N ASP A 793 -27.50 -16.82 -15.18
CA ASP A 793 -28.81 -17.47 -14.99
C ASP A 793 -28.92 -18.83 -15.69
N ASP A 794 -27.98 -19.17 -16.59
CA ASP A 794 -27.94 -20.49 -17.21
C ASP A 794 -27.23 -21.49 -16.30
N ASP A 795 -28.01 -22.29 -15.59
CA ASP A 795 -27.52 -23.36 -14.70
C ASP A 795 -26.68 -24.43 -15.41
N THR A 796 -26.69 -24.47 -16.75
CA THR A 796 -25.82 -25.39 -17.51
C THR A 796 -24.42 -24.86 -17.73
N ILE A 797 -24.16 -23.57 -17.49
CA ILE A 797 -22.81 -23.02 -17.54
C ILE A 797 -22.17 -23.22 -16.16
N ASP A 798 -21.11 -24.04 -16.14
CA ASP A 798 -20.32 -24.27 -14.95
C ASP A 798 -19.36 -23.13 -14.71
N ILE A 799 -18.55 -22.78 -15.72
CA ILE A 799 -17.49 -21.77 -15.59
C ILE A 799 -17.57 -20.74 -16.72
N PHE A 800 -17.38 -19.47 -16.37
CA PHE A 800 -17.30 -18.34 -17.28
C PHE A 800 -15.98 -17.58 -17.06
N LEU A 801 -15.08 -17.65 -18.04
CA LEU A 801 -13.82 -16.92 -18.05
C LEU A 801 -14.00 -15.50 -18.55
N VAL A 802 -13.42 -14.57 -17.80
CA VAL A 802 -13.41 -13.13 -18.12
C VAL A 802 -11.98 -12.61 -18.11
N ASN A 803 -11.71 -11.56 -18.89
CA ASN A 803 -10.41 -10.91 -18.81
C ASN A 803 -10.29 -10.15 -17.47
N PHE A 804 -9.19 -10.41 -16.77
CA PHE A 804 -8.80 -9.73 -15.55
C PHE A 804 -7.54 -8.89 -15.82
N PRO A 805 -7.61 -7.55 -15.77
CA PRO A 805 -6.50 -6.67 -16.15
C PRO A 805 -5.58 -6.40 -14.95
N SER A 806 -4.63 -7.31 -14.70
CA SER A 806 -3.60 -7.17 -13.66
C SER A 806 -2.40 -6.37 -14.18
N PRO A 807 -1.74 -5.53 -13.35
CA PRO A 807 -0.44 -4.95 -13.70
C PRO A 807 0.64 -6.01 -13.93
N PHE A 808 0.44 -7.25 -13.46
CA PHE A 808 1.37 -8.36 -13.59
C PHE A 808 1.06 -9.31 -14.77
N ASP A 809 0.12 -8.97 -15.65
CA ASP A 809 -0.22 -9.80 -16.82
C ASP A 809 0.96 -9.96 -17.78
N LEU A 810 1.00 -11.06 -18.53
CA LEU A 810 2.06 -11.42 -19.48
C LEU A 810 1.55 -11.66 -20.90
#